data_AF-A0A7K6KMQ7-F1
#
_entry.id   AF-A0A7K6KMQ7-F1
#
_cell.length_a   1.000
_cell.length_b   1.000
_cell.length_c   1.000
_cell.angle_alpha   90.00
_cell.angle_beta   90.00
_cell.angle_gamma   90.00
#
_symmetry.space_group_name_H-M   'P 1'
#
loop_
_entity.id
_entity.type
_entity.pdbx_description
1 polymer ?
#
loop_
_entity_poly.entity_id
_entity_poly.type
_entity_poly.pdbx_seq_one_letter_code
_entity_poly.pdbx_strand_id
1 'polypeptide(L)'
;IKEKGTDVEAAMPPALACLLLLLAGCLGCQHRACRCLGRVFICQESQVVQVPRDIPANTTELRFFLTKMRVIPKGAFAGLVHLEKIEISQNDALEVIEANVFSNLPKLHEIRIEKANNLVYIDKDAFQHLPSLRYLLISNTGLRFLPAVQKVHSFQKVLLDIQDNINIRTIERNSFMGLSSESVILRLNKNGIRDIENHAFNGTYLDELNLSDNHNLEKLPNEVFQGANGPAVLDISSTKISFLPSHGLELIKKLRARSTYNLKKLPDLSKFRSLIEANFTYPSHCCAFTNWKRQKTELHPICGISQVKQGFEEKPGKKLQRRSAAEDYISNNGIRFDPAENEFDYGLCNEVVNVACSPKPDAFNPCEDIMGYDILRVLIWFINILAITGNTVVLIILISSQYKLTVPRFLMCNLAFADLCIGIYLLLIASVDIQTKSQYYNYAIDWQTGAGCNAAGFFTVFASELSVYTLTVITLERWHTITYAMQLHRKVRLRHAAIVMIFGWVFAFTVALLPIFGVSSYMKVSICLPMDIETPFAQAYVIFLLVLNVVTFVIICVCYICIYFTVRNHSVVSSSSDTNIAKRMAILIFTDFLCMAPISFFAISASLKVPLITVSNSKILLVLFYPINSCANPFLYAIFTKTFRRDFFILLSKFGCCEMQAQIYRTDISSSAHTFHTRNGHCPPAPKNGDGTVYSSVPLNHLN
;
A
#
# COMPACT_ATOMS: atom_id res chain seq x y z
N ILE A 1 30.78 -50.62 -73.26
CA ILE A 1 32.09 -51.18 -73.68
C ILE A 1 33.17 -50.47 -72.85
N LYS A 2 34.01 -51.27 -72.18
CA LYS A 2 35.21 -50.94 -71.37
C LYS A 2 36.16 -49.97 -72.11
N GLU A 3 36.74 -48.93 -71.50
CA GLU A 3 37.86 -48.85 -70.52
C GLU A 3 39.23 -48.55 -71.17
N LYS A 4 39.97 -47.59 -70.58
CA LYS A 4 41.43 -47.25 -70.68
C LYS A 4 41.93 -46.59 -71.99
N GLY A 5 42.80 -45.59 -71.98
CA GLY A 5 43.56 -44.87 -70.95
C GLY A 5 44.75 -44.14 -71.60
N THR A 6 45.29 -43.07 -70.98
CA THR A 6 46.73 -42.68 -70.83
C THR A 6 46.91 -41.16 -70.60
N ASP A 7 47.36 -40.83 -69.39
CA ASP A 7 48.49 -39.96 -68.99
C ASP A 7 48.88 -38.74 -69.82
N VAL A 8 48.85 -37.56 -69.17
CA VAL A 8 49.97 -36.60 -69.22
C VAL A 8 50.20 -36.03 -67.82
N GLU A 9 51.40 -36.32 -67.32
CA GLU A 9 52.02 -35.84 -66.10
C GLU A 9 52.52 -34.39 -66.31
N ALA A 10 52.03 -33.43 -65.51
CA ALA A 10 52.60 -32.09 -65.43
C ALA A 10 53.03 -31.83 -63.98
N ALA A 11 54.35 -31.88 -63.77
CA ALA A 11 55.02 -31.70 -62.50
C ALA A 11 54.77 -30.31 -61.90
N MET A 12 54.38 -30.29 -60.62
CA MET A 12 54.23 -29.08 -59.81
C MET A 12 55.59 -28.71 -59.16
N PRO A 13 56.00 -27.44 -59.12
CA PRO A 13 57.35 -27.06 -58.69
C PRO A 13 57.58 -27.25 -57.18
N PRO A 14 58.81 -27.58 -56.73
CA PRO A 14 59.14 -27.91 -55.34
C PRO A 14 58.93 -26.78 -54.33
N ALA A 15 58.71 -25.54 -54.81
CA ALA A 15 58.37 -24.39 -53.96
C ALA A 15 56.92 -24.44 -53.43
N LEU A 16 55.98 -25.07 -54.15
CA LEU A 16 54.58 -25.17 -53.71
C LEU A 16 54.36 -26.30 -52.70
N ALA A 17 55.12 -27.39 -52.82
CA ALA A 17 55.14 -28.47 -51.84
C ALA A 17 55.71 -28.00 -50.49
N CYS A 18 56.72 -27.12 -50.52
CA CYS A 18 57.27 -26.50 -49.31
C CYS A 18 56.29 -25.48 -48.68
N LEU A 19 55.51 -24.75 -49.48
CA LEU A 19 54.48 -23.84 -48.97
C LEU A 19 53.27 -24.58 -48.36
N LEU A 20 52.88 -25.73 -48.93
CA LEU A 20 51.86 -26.62 -48.37
C LEU A 20 52.35 -27.37 -47.12
N LEU A 21 53.65 -27.70 -47.02
CA LEU A 21 54.25 -28.28 -45.82
C LEU A 21 54.50 -27.23 -44.71
N LEU A 22 54.73 -25.96 -45.07
CA LEU A 22 54.83 -24.84 -44.12
C LEU A 22 53.44 -24.38 -43.62
N LEU A 23 52.39 -24.51 -44.44
CA LEU A 23 50.99 -24.29 -44.02
C LEU A 23 50.39 -25.51 -43.29
N ALA A 24 50.96 -26.71 -43.43
CA ALA A 24 50.62 -27.90 -42.65
C ALA A 24 51.30 -27.93 -41.26
N GLY A 25 52.07 -26.89 -40.91
CA GLY A 25 52.66 -26.68 -39.59
C GLY A 25 51.69 -26.16 -38.53
N CYS A 26 50.37 -26.27 -38.73
CA CYS A 26 49.43 -26.14 -37.63
C CYS A 26 49.55 -27.41 -36.78
N LEU A 27 50.16 -27.30 -35.60
CA LEU A 27 50.03 -28.28 -34.51
C LEU A 27 48.54 -28.45 -34.17
N GLY A 28 47.83 -29.24 -34.96
CA GLY A 28 46.50 -29.73 -34.63
C GLY A 28 46.67 -30.67 -33.45
N CYS A 29 46.26 -30.24 -32.26
CA CYS A 29 46.10 -31.18 -31.17
C CYS A 29 45.03 -32.20 -31.59
N GLN A 30 45.37 -33.49 -31.55
CA GLN A 30 44.46 -34.58 -31.88
C GLN A 30 44.25 -35.42 -30.62
N HIS A 31 43.06 -35.36 -30.03
CA HIS A 31 42.67 -36.10 -28.83
C HIS A 31 41.53 -37.06 -29.16
N ARG A 32 41.56 -38.30 -28.64
CA ARG A 32 40.65 -39.38 -29.07
C ARG A 32 39.18 -39.12 -28.76
N ALA A 33 38.90 -38.50 -27.63
CA ALA A 33 37.54 -38.29 -27.12
C ALA A 33 37.08 -36.82 -27.10
N CYS A 34 37.98 -35.87 -27.38
CA CYS A 34 37.71 -34.44 -27.22
C CYS A 34 38.32 -33.67 -28.38
N ARG A 35 37.68 -32.57 -28.78
CA ARG A 35 38.24 -31.62 -29.75
C ARG A 35 39.18 -30.70 -29.00
N CYS A 36 40.36 -30.42 -29.53
CA CYS A 36 41.28 -29.46 -28.91
C CYS A 36 41.66 -28.32 -29.84
N LEU A 37 41.76 -27.14 -29.25
CA LEU A 37 42.18 -25.90 -29.88
C LEU A 37 43.28 -25.29 -29.00
N GLY A 38 44.54 -25.55 -29.35
CA GLY A 38 45.68 -25.16 -28.52
C GLY A 38 45.67 -25.89 -27.17
N ARG A 39 45.42 -25.16 -26.07
CA ARG A 39 45.37 -25.68 -24.68
C ARG A 39 43.93 -25.81 -24.14
N VAL A 40 42.94 -25.67 -25.00
CA VAL A 40 41.51 -25.81 -24.67
C VAL A 40 41.02 -27.16 -25.16
N PHE A 41 40.38 -27.94 -24.29
CA PHE A 41 39.80 -29.24 -24.64
C PHE A 41 38.28 -29.22 -24.44
N ILE A 42 37.56 -29.55 -25.50
CA ILE A 42 36.10 -29.58 -25.55
C ILE A 42 35.69 -31.03 -25.79
N CYS A 43 35.18 -31.67 -24.76
CA CYS A 43 34.65 -33.02 -24.77
C CYS A 43 33.13 -32.92 -24.97
N GLN A 44 32.68 -33.27 -26.17
CA GLN A 44 31.28 -33.18 -26.58
C GLN A 44 30.82 -34.52 -27.17
N GLU A 45 29.50 -34.74 -27.19
CA GLU A 45 28.82 -35.90 -27.80
C GLU A 45 28.67 -37.11 -26.88
N SER A 46 27.75 -38.02 -27.25
CA SER A 46 27.30 -39.15 -26.45
C SER A 46 28.35 -40.25 -26.24
N GLN A 47 29.49 -40.18 -26.94
CA GLN A 47 30.58 -41.15 -26.79
C GLN A 47 31.43 -40.90 -25.54
N VAL A 48 31.39 -39.71 -24.96
CA VAL A 48 32.08 -39.40 -23.70
C VAL A 48 31.24 -39.92 -22.53
N VAL A 49 31.57 -41.13 -22.07
CA VAL A 49 30.91 -41.82 -20.94
C VAL A 49 31.68 -41.69 -19.62
N GLN A 50 32.94 -41.25 -19.67
CA GLN A 50 33.80 -41.00 -18.52
C GLN A 50 34.76 -39.85 -18.83
N VAL A 51 35.29 -39.20 -17.78
CA VAL A 51 36.32 -38.16 -17.93
C VAL A 51 37.59 -38.81 -18.51
N PRO A 52 38.11 -38.34 -19.67
CA PRO A 52 39.33 -38.88 -20.27
C PRO A 52 40.55 -38.67 -19.37
N ARG A 53 41.35 -39.73 -19.17
CA ARG A 53 42.56 -39.69 -18.32
C ARG A 53 43.78 -39.13 -19.05
N ASP A 54 43.71 -39.02 -20.37
CA ASP A 54 44.76 -38.61 -21.30
C ASP A 54 44.78 -37.11 -21.58
N ILE A 55 44.08 -36.30 -20.78
CA ILE A 55 44.09 -34.83 -20.86
C ILE A 55 45.50 -34.31 -20.49
N PRO A 56 46.15 -33.50 -21.35
CA PRO A 56 47.48 -32.96 -21.07
C PRO A 56 47.54 -32.02 -19.86
N ALA A 57 48.63 -32.09 -19.07
CA ALA A 57 48.81 -31.26 -17.88
C ALA A 57 48.95 -29.74 -18.15
N ASN A 58 49.27 -29.35 -19.38
CA ASN A 58 49.36 -27.94 -19.80
C ASN A 58 48.01 -27.34 -20.25
N THR A 59 46.91 -28.08 -20.07
CA THR A 59 45.55 -27.64 -20.40
C THR A 59 45.16 -26.41 -19.58
N THR A 60 44.59 -25.41 -20.25
CA THR A 60 44.10 -24.16 -19.63
C THR A 60 42.59 -24.15 -19.45
N GLU A 61 41.85 -24.89 -20.27
CA GLU A 61 40.39 -24.90 -20.20
C GLU A 61 39.82 -26.27 -20.58
N LEU A 62 38.90 -26.74 -19.76
CA LEU A 62 38.15 -27.98 -19.98
C LEU A 62 36.67 -27.71 -20.09
N ARG A 63 36.04 -28.22 -21.15
CA ARG A 63 34.58 -28.14 -21.32
C ARG A 63 33.97 -29.50 -21.60
N PHE A 64 32.94 -29.86 -20.83
CA PHE A 64 32.15 -31.08 -20.98
C PHE A 64 30.71 -30.72 -21.34
N PHE A 65 30.31 -31.00 -22.59
CA PHE A 65 28.98 -30.68 -23.10
C PHE A 65 28.25 -31.88 -23.67
N LEU A 66 26.96 -32.06 -23.36
CA LEU A 66 26.12 -33.10 -23.97
C LEU A 66 26.73 -34.51 -23.85
N THR A 67 27.45 -34.77 -22.76
CA THR A 67 28.11 -36.04 -22.50
C THR A 67 27.15 -37.05 -21.86
N LYS A 68 27.51 -38.34 -21.85
CA LYS A 68 26.76 -39.41 -21.18
C LYS A 68 27.45 -39.90 -19.90
N MET A 69 28.30 -39.06 -19.31
CA MET A 69 28.98 -39.35 -18.05
C MET A 69 27.99 -39.32 -16.90
N ARG A 70 27.97 -40.39 -16.08
CA ARG A 70 27.14 -40.45 -14.87
C ARG A 70 27.83 -39.90 -13.62
N VAL A 71 29.15 -40.03 -13.57
CA VAL A 71 29.96 -39.67 -12.40
C VAL A 71 31.21 -38.94 -12.87
N ILE A 72 31.55 -37.83 -12.20
CA ILE A 72 32.90 -37.26 -12.28
C ILE A 72 33.72 -37.89 -11.15
N PRO A 73 34.68 -38.78 -11.49
CA PRO A 73 35.35 -39.62 -10.51
C PRO A 73 36.29 -38.82 -9.61
N LYS A 74 36.61 -39.39 -8.44
CA LYS A 74 37.52 -38.81 -7.46
C LYS A 74 38.84 -38.37 -8.10
N GLY A 75 39.22 -37.11 -7.88
CA GLY A 75 40.49 -36.57 -8.40
C GLY A 75 40.53 -36.42 -9.92
N ALA A 76 39.39 -36.34 -10.62
CA ALA A 76 39.32 -36.29 -12.08
C ALA A 76 40.23 -35.23 -12.73
N PHE A 77 40.42 -34.08 -12.07
CA PHE A 77 41.24 -32.96 -12.60
C PHE A 77 42.57 -32.80 -11.86
N ALA A 78 42.95 -33.76 -11.02
CA ALA A 78 44.20 -33.69 -10.28
C ALA A 78 45.42 -33.62 -11.22
N GLY A 79 46.36 -32.71 -10.92
CA GLY A 79 47.60 -32.54 -11.70
C GLY A 79 47.50 -31.56 -12.87
N LEU A 80 46.30 -31.03 -13.18
CA LEU A 80 46.12 -30.00 -14.21
C LEU A 80 46.45 -28.59 -13.68
N VAL A 81 47.73 -28.37 -13.31
CA VAL A 81 48.18 -27.16 -12.61
C VAL A 81 48.02 -25.85 -13.39
N HIS A 82 47.87 -25.94 -14.71
CA HIS A 82 47.67 -24.80 -15.61
C HIS A 82 46.20 -24.49 -15.89
N LEU A 83 45.28 -25.28 -15.34
CA LEU A 83 43.85 -25.16 -15.61
C LEU A 83 43.29 -23.88 -15.00
N GLU A 84 42.64 -23.08 -15.84
CA GLU A 84 42.09 -21.77 -15.50
C GLU A 84 40.55 -21.80 -15.45
N LYS A 85 39.92 -22.59 -16.34
CA LYS A 85 38.46 -22.70 -16.47
C LYS A 85 37.97 -24.13 -16.62
N ILE A 86 36.86 -24.45 -15.96
CA ILE A 86 36.13 -25.71 -16.15
C ILE A 86 34.66 -25.43 -16.39
N GLU A 87 34.11 -25.99 -17.47
CA GLU A 87 32.69 -25.92 -17.80
C GLU A 87 32.10 -27.33 -17.92
N ILE A 88 31.06 -27.62 -17.15
CA ILE A 88 30.29 -28.87 -17.16
C ILE A 88 28.84 -28.47 -17.42
N SER A 89 28.40 -28.56 -18.67
CA SER A 89 27.11 -28.00 -19.07
C SER A 89 26.28 -28.98 -19.91
N GLN A 90 24.97 -29.00 -19.72
CA GLN A 90 24.03 -29.85 -20.49
C GLN A 90 24.36 -31.35 -20.40
N ASN A 91 24.67 -31.83 -19.19
CA ASN A 91 25.00 -33.23 -18.95
C ASN A 91 23.86 -33.90 -18.18
N ASP A 92 22.79 -34.28 -18.88
CA ASP A 92 21.59 -34.88 -18.27
C ASP A 92 21.84 -36.24 -17.61
N ALA A 93 22.89 -36.96 -18.01
CA ALA A 93 23.22 -38.26 -17.40
C ALA A 93 24.02 -38.12 -16.10
N LEU A 94 24.57 -36.93 -15.80
CA LEU A 94 25.44 -36.72 -14.65
C LEU A 94 24.62 -36.73 -13.36
N GLU A 95 24.98 -37.62 -12.44
CA GLU A 95 24.28 -37.84 -11.17
C GLU A 95 25.12 -37.39 -9.97
N VAL A 96 26.45 -37.57 -10.03
CA VAL A 96 27.36 -37.39 -8.89
C VAL A 96 28.69 -36.75 -9.29
N ILE A 97 29.17 -35.82 -8.46
CA ILE A 97 30.56 -35.34 -8.46
C ILE A 97 31.24 -35.83 -7.18
N GLU A 98 32.29 -36.65 -7.31
CA GLU A 98 32.97 -37.27 -6.18
C GLU A 98 33.97 -36.32 -5.46
N ALA A 99 34.58 -36.82 -4.39
CA ALA A 99 35.57 -36.08 -3.59
C ALA A 99 36.81 -35.67 -4.41
N ASN A 100 37.47 -34.60 -3.99
CA ASN A 100 38.74 -34.11 -4.53
C ASN A 100 38.73 -33.83 -6.06
N VAL A 101 37.57 -33.67 -6.69
CA VAL A 101 37.49 -33.41 -8.14
C VAL A 101 38.16 -32.09 -8.49
N PHE A 102 37.88 -31.03 -7.73
CA PHE A 102 38.48 -29.72 -7.86
C PHE A 102 39.46 -29.48 -6.71
N SER A 103 40.61 -30.16 -6.76
CA SER A 103 41.64 -30.08 -5.71
C SER A 103 42.99 -29.63 -6.24
N ASN A 104 43.65 -28.70 -5.54
CA ASN A 104 45.02 -28.25 -5.82
C ASN A 104 45.20 -27.70 -7.24
N LEU A 105 44.27 -26.84 -7.66
CA LEU A 105 44.28 -26.18 -8.97
C LEU A 105 44.59 -24.68 -8.78
N PRO A 106 45.88 -24.28 -8.75
CA PRO A 106 46.28 -22.96 -8.29
C PRO A 106 45.88 -21.82 -9.22
N LYS A 107 45.66 -22.10 -10.51
CA LYS A 107 45.25 -21.10 -11.52
C LYS A 107 43.76 -21.08 -11.82
N LEU A 108 42.99 -22.03 -11.27
CA LEU A 108 41.59 -22.18 -11.58
C LEU A 108 40.81 -21.01 -10.98
N HIS A 109 40.22 -20.19 -11.84
CA HIS A 109 39.46 -19.01 -11.44
C HIS A 109 37.96 -19.12 -11.76
N GLU A 110 37.57 -20.04 -12.66
CA GLU A 110 36.19 -20.18 -13.11
C GLU A 110 35.76 -21.65 -13.15
N ILE A 111 34.67 -21.97 -12.44
CA ILE A 111 33.99 -23.29 -12.49
C ILE A 111 32.52 -23.04 -12.82
N ARG A 112 32.02 -23.70 -13.87
CA ARG A 112 30.63 -23.63 -14.30
C ARG A 112 30.02 -25.02 -14.35
N ILE A 113 28.94 -25.24 -13.61
CA ILE A 113 28.13 -26.45 -13.60
C ILE A 113 26.71 -26.04 -13.96
N GLU A 114 26.27 -26.30 -15.19
CA GLU A 114 25.00 -25.80 -15.71
C GLU A 114 24.14 -26.90 -16.33
N LYS A 115 22.83 -26.82 -16.18
CA LYS A 115 21.86 -27.69 -16.89
C LYS A 115 22.19 -29.18 -16.72
N ALA A 116 22.49 -29.60 -15.48
CA ALA A 116 22.74 -30.98 -15.09
C ALA A 116 21.57 -31.47 -14.23
N ASN A 117 20.43 -31.71 -14.88
CA ASN A 117 19.13 -31.88 -14.21
C ASN A 117 19.12 -33.06 -13.22
N ASN A 118 19.87 -34.13 -13.52
CA ASN A 118 19.95 -35.32 -12.67
C ASN A 118 21.13 -35.29 -11.68
N LEU A 119 21.91 -34.21 -11.63
CA LEU A 119 22.99 -34.06 -10.65
C LEU A 119 22.38 -33.80 -9.29
N VAL A 120 22.28 -34.83 -8.45
CA VAL A 120 21.61 -34.76 -7.13
C VAL A 120 22.62 -34.57 -6.00
N TYR A 121 23.88 -34.94 -6.21
CA TYR A 121 24.90 -34.93 -5.16
C TYR A 121 26.27 -34.43 -5.64
N ILE A 122 26.84 -33.50 -4.87
CA ILE A 122 28.26 -33.14 -4.94
C ILE A 122 28.87 -33.51 -3.58
N ASP A 123 29.94 -34.29 -3.61
CA ASP A 123 30.64 -34.69 -2.40
C ASP A 123 31.16 -33.46 -1.63
N LYS A 124 31.08 -33.51 -0.29
CA LYS A 124 31.52 -32.42 0.59
C LYS A 124 33.00 -32.05 0.43
N ASP A 125 33.81 -33.00 -0.05
CA ASP A 125 35.24 -32.83 -0.28
C ASP A 125 35.56 -32.57 -1.75
N ALA A 126 34.57 -32.32 -2.61
CA ALA A 126 34.77 -32.08 -4.04
C ALA A 126 35.60 -30.81 -4.33
N PHE A 127 35.41 -29.74 -3.56
CA PHE A 127 36.11 -28.45 -3.71
C PHE A 127 37.18 -28.27 -2.63
N GLN A 128 38.46 -28.23 -3.01
CA GLN A 128 39.57 -28.08 -2.07
C GLN A 128 40.71 -27.22 -2.61
N HIS A 129 41.16 -26.27 -1.79
CA HIS A 129 42.34 -25.44 -2.03
C HIS A 129 42.41 -24.86 -3.45
N LEU A 130 41.53 -23.89 -3.71
CA LEU A 130 41.40 -23.19 -4.99
C LEU A 130 41.75 -21.69 -4.78
N PRO A 131 43.04 -21.36 -4.62
CA PRO A 131 43.47 -20.03 -4.17
C PRO A 131 43.15 -18.88 -5.14
N SER A 132 42.92 -19.19 -6.42
CA SER A 132 42.60 -18.22 -7.47
C SER A 132 41.13 -18.20 -7.87
N LEU A 133 40.25 -18.94 -7.18
CA LEU A 133 38.84 -19.05 -7.56
C LEU A 133 38.16 -17.67 -7.49
N ARG A 134 37.49 -17.27 -8.57
CA ARG A 134 36.75 -16.00 -8.68
C ARG A 134 35.28 -16.21 -8.97
N TYR A 135 34.93 -17.25 -9.72
CA TYR A 135 33.56 -17.52 -10.14
C TYR A 135 33.23 -19.01 -10.01
N LEU A 136 32.20 -19.33 -9.22
CA LEU A 136 31.61 -20.65 -9.12
C LEU A 136 30.13 -20.55 -9.44
N LEU A 137 29.74 -21.06 -10.60
CA LEU A 137 28.37 -21.11 -11.08
C LEU A 137 27.82 -22.54 -10.96
N ILE A 138 26.69 -22.70 -10.28
CA ILE A 138 25.90 -23.93 -10.25
C ILE A 138 24.46 -23.59 -10.57
N SER A 139 24.02 -23.87 -11.80
CA SER A 139 22.68 -23.50 -12.25
C SER A 139 21.91 -24.65 -12.89
N ASN A 140 20.61 -24.71 -12.60
CA ASN A 140 19.69 -25.68 -13.16
C ASN A 140 20.17 -27.12 -12.97
N THR A 141 20.31 -27.51 -11.70
CA THR A 141 20.72 -28.86 -11.29
C THR A 141 19.70 -29.49 -10.34
N GLY A 142 19.81 -30.81 -10.15
CA GLY A 142 18.99 -31.59 -9.22
C GLY A 142 19.41 -31.52 -7.76
N LEU A 143 20.38 -30.66 -7.39
CA LEU A 143 21.01 -30.66 -6.06
C LEU A 143 20.02 -30.36 -4.94
N ARG A 144 20.15 -31.12 -3.85
CA ARG A 144 19.29 -30.97 -2.65
C ARG A 144 19.90 -30.07 -1.58
N PHE A 145 21.21 -29.92 -1.59
CA PHE A 145 21.99 -29.17 -0.60
C PHE A 145 22.96 -28.23 -1.31
N LEU A 146 23.35 -27.15 -0.64
CA LEU A 146 24.41 -26.27 -1.12
C LEU A 146 25.75 -27.04 -1.17
N PRO A 147 26.64 -26.72 -2.12
CA PRO A 147 27.97 -27.30 -2.17
C PRO A 147 28.77 -26.90 -0.92
N ALA A 148 29.54 -27.84 -0.37
CA ALA A 148 30.47 -27.55 0.72
C ALA A 148 31.66 -26.75 0.17
N VAL A 149 31.83 -25.52 0.67
CA VAL A 149 32.88 -24.59 0.23
C VAL A 149 33.93 -24.31 1.31
N GLN A 150 33.85 -24.99 2.46
CA GLN A 150 34.67 -24.69 3.63
C GLN A 150 36.17 -24.87 3.40
N LYS A 151 36.54 -25.72 2.44
CA LYS A 151 37.94 -26.06 2.11
C LYS A 151 38.47 -25.33 0.88
N VAL A 152 37.71 -24.39 0.30
CA VAL A 152 38.10 -23.68 -0.93
C VAL A 152 39.27 -22.73 -0.66
N HIS A 153 39.15 -21.86 0.35
CA HIS A 153 40.16 -20.89 0.78
C HIS A 153 40.76 -20.05 -0.37
N SER A 154 39.91 -19.39 -1.16
CA SER A 154 40.37 -18.46 -2.20
C SER A 154 40.99 -17.18 -1.60
N PHE A 155 41.98 -16.61 -2.28
CA PHE A 155 42.56 -15.30 -1.98
C PHE A 155 41.98 -14.18 -2.86
N GLN A 156 40.92 -14.47 -3.61
CA GLN A 156 40.28 -13.53 -4.52
C GLN A 156 38.86 -13.23 -4.07
N LYS A 157 38.30 -12.10 -4.53
CA LYS A 157 36.87 -11.86 -4.42
C LYS A 157 36.09 -12.93 -5.20
N VAL A 158 35.21 -13.65 -4.52
CA VAL A 158 34.44 -14.76 -5.11
C VAL A 158 33.00 -14.35 -5.39
N LEU A 159 32.55 -14.57 -6.62
CA LEU A 159 31.12 -14.63 -6.97
C LEU A 159 30.68 -16.10 -6.92
N LEU A 160 29.88 -16.44 -5.90
CA LEU A 160 29.19 -17.72 -5.81
C LEU A 160 27.78 -17.54 -6.35
N ASP A 161 27.52 -18.20 -7.47
CA ASP A 161 26.30 -18.05 -8.25
C ASP A 161 25.55 -19.38 -8.31
N ILE A 162 24.52 -19.52 -7.47
CA ILE A 162 23.70 -20.72 -7.36
C ILE A 162 22.26 -20.33 -7.66
N GLN A 163 21.79 -20.61 -8.87
CA GLN A 163 20.47 -20.19 -9.37
C GLN A 163 19.71 -21.34 -10.02
N ASP A 164 18.37 -21.28 -10.01
CA ASP A 164 17.51 -22.27 -10.68
C ASP A 164 17.67 -23.72 -10.13
N ASN A 165 18.12 -23.88 -8.88
CA ASN A 165 18.21 -25.18 -8.21
C ASN A 165 17.03 -25.35 -7.25
N ILE A 166 15.88 -25.76 -7.81
CA ILE A 166 14.59 -25.84 -7.09
C ILE A 166 14.56 -26.81 -5.91
N ASN A 167 15.51 -27.74 -5.84
CA ASN A 167 15.58 -28.77 -4.80
C ASN A 167 16.40 -28.34 -3.58
N ILE A 168 17.15 -27.23 -3.64
CA ILE A 168 17.87 -26.65 -2.51
C ILE A 168 16.86 -25.91 -1.64
N ARG A 169 16.62 -26.41 -0.42
CA ARG A 169 15.56 -25.88 0.47
C ARG A 169 16.07 -25.14 1.70
N THR A 170 17.29 -25.41 2.14
CA THR A 170 17.81 -24.90 3.40
C THR A 170 19.22 -24.35 3.24
N ILE A 171 19.51 -23.23 3.90
CA ILE A 171 20.87 -22.73 4.12
C ILE A 171 21.27 -23.04 5.56
N GLU A 172 22.25 -23.94 5.73
CA GLU A 172 22.73 -24.39 7.04
C GLU A 172 23.69 -23.37 7.68
N ARG A 173 23.91 -23.48 8.98
CA ARG A 173 24.92 -22.69 9.71
C ARG A 173 26.32 -22.82 9.06
N ASN A 174 27.05 -21.71 9.00
CA ASN A 174 28.42 -21.65 8.46
C ASN A 174 28.57 -22.19 7.02
N SER A 175 27.51 -22.14 6.20
CA SER A 175 27.51 -22.70 4.84
C SER A 175 28.61 -22.13 3.93
N PHE A 176 29.02 -20.87 4.17
CA PHE A 176 29.94 -20.12 3.31
C PHE A 176 31.29 -19.81 3.97
N MET A 177 31.47 -20.22 5.23
CA MET A 177 32.73 -20.02 5.97
C MET A 177 33.87 -20.71 5.24
N GLY A 178 35.01 -20.04 5.04
CA GLY A 178 36.18 -20.64 4.38
C GLY A 178 36.18 -20.60 2.84
N LEU A 179 35.16 -20.01 2.21
CA LEU A 179 35.11 -19.84 0.76
C LEU A 179 36.22 -18.92 0.23
N SER A 180 36.38 -17.74 0.84
CA SER A 180 37.40 -16.76 0.51
C SER A 180 37.89 -16.00 1.74
N SER A 181 39.15 -15.54 1.72
CA SER A 181 39.67 -14.56 2.69
C SER A 181 39.28 -13.12 2.35
N GLU A 182 38.82 -12.88 1.12
CA GLU A 182 38.34 -11.59 0.61
C GLU A 182 36.81 -11.50 0.64
N SER A 183 36.24 -10.40 0.13
CA SER A 183 34.79 -10.24 0.02
C SER A 183 34.14 -11.25 -0.94
N VAL A 184 32.88 -11.55 -0.69
CA VAL A 184 32.09 -12.55 -1.42
C VAL A 184 30.77 -11.93 -1.88
N ILE A 185 30.37 -12.27 -3.10
CA ILE A 185 29.02 -12.04 -3.63
C ILE A 185 28.30 -13.37 -3.67
N LEU A 186 27.17 -13.46 -2.96
CA LEU A 186 26.32 -14.64 -2.90
C LEU A 186 25.04 -14.38 -3.69
N ARG A 187 24.90 -15.05 -4.84
CA ARG A 187 23.65 -15.11 -5.60
C ARG A 187 23.00 -16.45 -5.38
N LEU A 188 21.95 -16.46 -4.56
CA LEU A 188 21.18 -17.64 -4.17
C LEU A 188 19.71 -17.50 -4.62
N ASN A 189 19.47 -16.68 -5.64
CA ASN A 189 18.15 -16.38 -6.15
C ASN A 189 17.57 -17.51 -7.01
N LYS A 190 16.25 -17.53 -7.18
CA LYS A 190 15.52 -18.54 -7.99
C LYS A 190 15.78 -20.00 -7.57
N ASN A 191 16.04 -20.26 -6.29
CA ASN A 191 16.15 -21.62 -5.75
C ASN A 191 14.84 -22.02 -5.05
N GLY A 192 14.86 -23.20 -4.42
CA GLY A 192 13.76 -23.70 -3.60
C GLY A 192 13.83 -23.31 -2.13
N ILE A 193 14.61 -22.29 -1.76
CA ILE A 193 14.97 -22.02 -0.35
C ILE A 193 13.71 -21.61 0.44
N ARG A 194 13.56 -22.26 1.61
CA ARG A 194 12.45 -22.06 2.56
C ARG A 194 12.95 -21.62 3.92
N ASP A 195 14.03 -22.24 4.37
CA ASP A 195 14.58 -22.06 5.72
C ASP A 195 16.05 -21.63 5.64
N ILE A 196 16.42 -20.69 6.51
CA ILE A 196 17.80 -20.25 6.70
C ILE A 196 18.09 -20.38 8.19
N GLU A 197 19.17 -21.06 8.55
CA GLU A 197 19.57 -21.22 9.96
C GLU A 197 20.22 -19.94 10.51
N ASN A 198 20.23 -19.79 11.85
CA ASN A 198 21.06 -18.77 12.50
C ASN A 198 22.54 -18.99 12.14
N HIS A 199 23.32 -17.93 12.05
CA HIS A 199 24.74 -17.99 11.68
C HIS A 199 25.03 -18.63 10.31
N ALA A 200 24.05 -18.66 9.39
CA ALA A 200 24.24 -19.17 8.03
C ALA A 200 25.43 -18.52 7.30
N PHE A 201 25.63 -17.22 7.50
CA PHE A 201 26.69 -16.42 6.86
C PHE A 201 27.88 -16.10 7.78
N ASN A 202 27.99 -16.77 8.91
CA ASN A 202 29.06 -16.52 9.88
C ASN A 202 30.47 -16.72 9.28
N GLY A 203 31.41 -15.84 9.64
CA GLY A 203 32.80 -15.90 9.17
C GLY A 203 32.98 -15.49 7.71
N THR A 204 32.04 -14.71 7.15
CA THR A 204 32.11 -14.24 5.75
C THR A 204 32.04 -12.73 5.62
N TYR A 205 32.76 -12.20 4.62
CA TYR A 205 32.73 -10.80 4.22
C TYR A 205 31.77 -10.66 3.03
N LEU A 206 30.54 -10.24 3.29
CA LEU A 206 29.47 -10.14 2.28
C LEU A 206 29.43 -8.76 1.64
N ASP A 207 29.68 -8.71 0.33
CA ASP A 207 29.40 -7.50 -0.46
C ASP A 207 27.93 -7.46 -0.88
N GLU A 208 27.43 -8.58 -1.42
CA GLU A 208 26.06 -8.69 -1.93
C GLU A 208 25.50 -10.06 -1.57
N LEU A 209 24.25 -10.06 -1.08
CA LEU A 209 23.44 -11.25 -0.86
C LEU A 209 22.12 -11.09 -1.62
N ASN A 210 21.94 -11.95 -2.62
CA ASN A 210 20.70 -12.03 -3.38
C ASN A 210 19.94 -13.33 -3.03
N LEU A 211 18.79 -13.17 -2.38
CA LEU A 211 17.83 -14.21 -2.02
C LEU A 211 16.54 -14.11 -2.84
N SER A 212 16.52 -13.31 -3.92
CA SER A 212 15.31 -13.03 -4.68
C SER A 212 14.69 -14.29 -5.28
N ASP A 213 13.38 -14.26 -5.52
CA ASP A 213 12.64 -15.33 -6.21
C ASP A 213 12.65 -16.69 -5.49
N ASN A 214 13.04 -16.72 -4.21
CA ASN A 214 12.76 -17.85 -3.32
C ASN A 214 11.34 -17.70 -2.75
N HIS A 215 10.33 -18.09 -3.55
CA HIS A 215 8.91 -17.80 -3.27
C HIS A 215 8.34 -18.44 -1.98
N ASN A 216 9.07 -19.39 -1.38
CA ASN A 216 8.66 -20.07 -0.15
C ASN A 216 9.47 -19.63 1.08
N LEU A 217 10.38 -18.68 0.94
CA LEU A 217 11.15 -18.12 2.06
C LEU A 217 10.29 -17.12 2.83
N GLU A 218 9.92 -17.47 4.07
CA GLU A 218 8.98 -16.69 4.89
C GLU A 218 9.63 -15.86 6.00
N LYS A 219 10.81 -16.29 6.46
CA LYS A 219 11.47 -15.72 7.64
C LYS A 219 12.97 -15.59 7.42
N LEU A 220 13.52 -14.46 7.85
CA LEU A 220 14.95 -14.30 8.08
C LEU A 220 15.20 -14.30 9.59
N PRO A 221 15.92 -15.29 10.14
CA PRO A 221 16.23 -15.31 11.57
C PRO A 221 17.01 -14.06 12.02
N ASN A 222 16.86 -13.67 13.29
CA ASN A 222 17.52 -12.47 13.83
C ASN A 222 19.06 -12.55 13.83
N GLU A 223 19.62 -13.75 13.95
CA GLU A 223 21.08 -13.98 14.03
C GLU A 223 21.65 -14.49 12.69
N VAL A 224 20.92 -14.30 11.59
CA VAL A 224 21.34 -14.76 10.26
C VAL A 224 22.67 -14.14 9.81
N PHE A 225 22.89 -12.86 10.14
CA PHE A 225 24.11 -12.10 9.83
C PHE A 225 25.10 -12.04 11.01
N GLN A 226 24.86 -12.79 12.09
CA GLN A 226 25.73 -12.76 13.26
C GLN A 226 27.08 -13.39 12.91
N GLY A 227 28.16 -12.61 13.06
CA GLY A 227 29.52 -13.00 12.68
C GLY A 227 29.84 -12.86 11.18
N ALA A 228 28.91 -12.32 10.38
CA ALA A 228 29.16 -11.87 9.02
C ALA A 228 29.55 -10.38 9.04
N ASN A 229 30.41 -9.96 8.10
CA ASN A 229 30.67 -8.54 7.84
C ASN A 229 29.92 -8.13 6.56
N GLY A 230 28.91 -7.29 6.67
CA GLY A 230 27.95 -6.99 5.59
C GLY A 230 26.59 -7.67 5.82
N PRO A 231 25.73 -7.81 4.80
CA PRO A 231 25.94 -7.45 3.39
C PRO A 231 25.86 -5.94 3.12
N ALA A 232 26.55 -5.45 2.08
CA ALA A 232 26.36 -4.07 1.60
C ALA A 232 25.13 -3.94 0.67
N VAL A 233 24.80 -5.00 -0.07
CA VAL A 233 23.60 -5.09 -0.92
C VAL A 233 22.78 -6.30 -0.49
N LEU A 234 21.52 -6.10 -0.14
CA LEU A 234 20.59 -7.18 0.19
C LEU A 234 19.39 -7.15 -0.76
N ASP A 235 19.16 -8.25 -1.47
CA ASP A 235 17.98 -8.44 -2.31
C ASP A 235 17.13 -9.60 -1.80
N ILE A 236 15.90 -9.28 -1.39
CA ILE A 236 14.88 -10.21 -0.90
C ILE A 236 13.59 -10.10 -1.73
N SER A 237 13.70 -9.61 -2.97
CA SER A 237 12.56 -9.41 -3.86
C SER A 237 11.86 -10.73 -4.20
N SER A 238 10.56 -10.70 -4.43
CA SER A 238 9.74 -11.87 -4.80
C SER A 238 9.79 -13.03 -3.77
N THR A 239 10.00 -12.70 -2.49
CA THR A 239 9.95 -13.66 -1.36
C THR A 239 8.70 -13.43 -0.51
N LYS A 240 8.45 -14.35 0.44
CA LYS A 240 7.36 -14.23 1.44
C LYS A 240 7.86 -13.72 2.79
N ILE A 241 9.05 -13.12 2.83
CA ILE A 241 9.66 -12.62 4.07
C ILE A 241 8.71 -11.61 4.72
N SER A 242 8.43 -11.84 6.00
CA SER A 242 7.49 -11.02 6.78
C SER A 242 8.17 -9.96 7.65
N PHE A 243 9.42 -10.20 8.06
CA PHE A 243 10.21 -9.30 8.89
C PHE A 243 11.69 -9.36 8.52
N LEU A 244 12.39 -8.23 8.72
CA LEU A 244 13.84 -8.14 8.63
C LEU A 244 14.48 -8.38 10.01
N PRO A 245 15.73 -8.88 10.09
CA PRO A 245 16.40 -9.14 11.35
C PRO A 245 16.73 -7.85 12.12
N SER A 246 16.83 -7.93 13.45
CA SER A 246 17.14 -6.77 14.31
C SER A 246 18.62 -6.37 14.36
N HIS A 247 19.51 -7.26 13.90
CA HIS A 247 20.97 -7.10 13.90
C HIS A 247 21.55 -7.38 12.50
N GLY A 248 22.74 -6.84 12.22
CA GLY A 248 23.45 -7.05 10.95
C GLY A 248 22.98 -6.20 9.76
N LEU A 249 22.02 -5.29 9.97
CA LEU A 249 21.54 -4.38 8.91
C LEU A 249 22.35 -3.07 8.79
N GLU A 250 23.30 -2.84 9.71
CA GLU A 250 24.00 -1.54 9.87
C GLU A 250 24.88 -1.16 8.67
N LEU A 251 25.39 -2.18 7.98
CA LEU A 251 26.30 -2.04 6.84
C LEU A 251 25.57 -2.07 5.49
N ILE A 252 24.25 -2.31 5.47
CA ILE A 252 23.47 -2.34 4.23
C ILE A 252 23.41 -0.94 3.63
N LYS A 253 23.93 -0.82 2.41
CA LYS A 253 23.88 0.39 1.57
C LYS A 253 22.71 0.35 0.59
N LYS A 254 22.36 -0.83 0.08
CA LYS A 254 21.24 -1.01 -0.86
C LYS A 254 20.32 -2.14 -0.40
N LEU A 255 19.04 -1.85 -0.24
CA LEU A 255 18.01 -2.82 0.11
C LEU A 255 16.98 -2.95 -1.01
N ARG A 256 16.77 -4.17 -1.51
CA ARG A 256 15.77 -4.48 -2.54
C ARG A 256 14.77 -5.49 -1.98
N ALA A 257 13.50 -5.10 -1.97
CA ALA A 257 12.37 -5.89 -1.49
C ALA A 257 11.14 -5.60 -2.38
N ARG A 258 11.32 -5.83 -3.69
CA ARG A 258 10.25 -5.67 -4.70
C ARG A 258 9.35 -6.90 -4.68
N SER A 259 8.04 -6.72 -4.79
CA SER A 259 7.05 -7.82 -4.76
C SER A 259 7.14 -8.71 -3.51
N THR A 260 7.57 -8.14 -2.37
CA THR A 260 7.66 -8.79 -1.05
C THR A 260 6.47 -8.35 -0.18
N TYR A 261 5.26 -8.77 -0.55
CA TYR A 261 4.00 -8.28 0.04
C TYR A 261 3.80 -8.62 1.53
N ASN A 262 4.49 -9.65 2.04
CA ASN A 262 4.39 -10.01 3.45
C ASN A 262 5.21 -9.08 4.35
N LEU A 263 6.19 -8.36 3.80
CA LEU A 263 7.00 -7.40 4.53
C LEU A 263 6.17 -6.13 4.73
N LYS A 264 5.37 -6.10 5.79
CA LYS A 264 4.49 -4.96 6.09
C LYS A 264 5.18 -3.91 6.96
N LYS A 265 6.12 -4.32 7.81
CA LYS A 265 6.79 -3.47 8.81
C LYS A 265 8.29 -3.43 8.56
N LEU A 266 8.88 -2.26 8.80
CA LEU A 266 10.33 -2.08 8.83
C LEU A 266 10.84 -2.03 10.27
N PRO A 267 12.07 -2.51 10.54
CA PRO A 267 12.71 -2.31 11.83
C PRO A 267 13.04 -0.82 12.03
N ASP A 268 13.46 -0.47 13.24
CA ASP A 268 13.86 0.90 13.59
C ASP A 268 14.88 1.45 12.58
N LEU A 269 14.64 2.66 12.09
CA LEU A 269 15.47 3.32 11.07
C LEU A 269 16.92 3.51 11.55
N SER A 270 17.16 3.62 12.86
CA SER A 270 18.50 3.67 13.46
C SER A 270 19.37 2.46 13.13
N LYS A 271 18.76 1.33 12.74
CA LYS A 271 19.45 0.11 12.30
C LYS A 271 20.02 0.24 10.88
N PHE A 272 19.52 1.16 10.06
CA PHE A 272 19.92 1.33 8.65
C PHE A 272 20.99 2.42 8.46
N ARG A 273 22.03 2.46 9.30
CA ARG A 273 23.02 3.56 9.34
C ARG A 273 23.65 3.90 7.99
N SER A 274 23.92 2.89 7.17
CA SER A 274 24.62 3.02 5.90
C SER A 274 23.71 3.07 4.67
N LEU A 275 22.38 3.00 4.82
CA LEU A 275 21.44 2.74 3.72
C LEU A 275 21.25 3.93 2.79
N ILE A 276 21.73 3.83 1.55
CA ILE A 276 21.71 4.89 0.52
C ILE A 276 20.53 4.70 -0.46
N GLU A 277 20.19 3.46 -0.80
CA GLU A 277 19.16 3.13 -1.79
C GLU A 277 18.21 2.06 -1.24
N ALA A 278 16.90 2.26 -1.40
CA ALA A 278 15.89 1.32 -0.93
C ALA A 278 14.77 1.15 -1.97
N ASN A 279 14.55 -0.08 -2.42
CA ASN A 279 13.51 -0.41 -3.41
C ASN A 279 12.52 -1.38 -2.77
N PHE A 280 11.41 -0.85 -2.24
CA PHE A 280 10.37 -1.59 -1.56
C PHE A 280 9.19 -1.94 -2.47
N THR A 281 8.23 -2.67 -1.90
CA THR A 281 6.93 -2.97 -2.53
C THR A 281 5.91 -1.89 -2.23
N TYR A 282 5.91 -1.36 -1.00
CA TYR A 282 4.92 -0.40 -0.52
C TYR A 282 5.46 1.03 -0.52
N PRO A 283 4.74 2.01 -1.12
CA PRO A 283 5.16 3.42 -1.06
C PRO A 283 5.24 3.99 0.36
N SER A 284 4.45 3.46 1.30
CA SER A 284 4.46 3.89 2.70
C SER A 284 5.80 3.64 3.40
N HIS A 285 6.56 2.64 2.99
CA HIS A 285 7.92 2.41 3.52
C HIS A 285 8.87 3.55 3.17
N CYS A 286 8.72 4.14 1.98
CA CYS A 286 9.53 5.29 1.58
C CYS A 286 9.23 6.54 2.40
N CYS A 287 8.03 6.68 2.96
CA CYS A 287 7.69 7.77 3.86
C CYS A 287 8.52 7.79 5.15
N ALA A 288 9.02 6.63 5.59
CA ALA A 288 9.90 6.57 6.74
C ALA A 288 11.23 7.31 6.51
N PHE A 289 11.70 7.33 5.25
CA PHE A 289 13.00 7.85 4.86
C PHE A 289 12.98 9.30 4.35
N THR A 290 11.80 9.89 4.07
CA THR A 290 11.70 11.27 3.54
C THR A 290 12.11 12.34 4.56
N ASN A 291 11.72 12.16 5.83
CA ASN A 291 12.03 13.10 6.91
C ASN A 291 13.18 12.62 7.81
N TRP A 292 13.81 11.50 7.46
CA TRP A 292 14.87 10.92 8.25
C TRP A 292 16.18 11.66 8.01
N LYS A 293 16.50 12.58 8.91
CA LYS A 293 17.82 13.22 8.97
C LYS A 293 18.78 12.23 9.62
N ARG A 294 19.71 11.66 8.84
CA ARG A 294 20.79 10.84 9.39
C ARG A 294 21.48 11.59 10.52
N GLN A 295 21.72 10.91 11.64
CA GLN A 295 22.65 11.39 12.66
C GLN A 295 23.98 11.66 11.95
N LYS A 296 24.52 12.89 12.04
CA LYS A 296 25.76 13.31 11.37
C LYS A 296 26.85 12.26 11.59
N THR A 297 27.12 11.43 10.59
CA THR A 297 28.37 10.68 10.52
C THR A 297 29.47 11.68 10.25
N GLU A 298 30.50 11.67 11.09
CA GLU A 298 31.67 12.53 10.97
C GLU A 298 32.22 12.52 9.55
N LEU A 299 32.48 13.71 9.04
CA LEU A 299 33.02 13.95 7.71
C LEU A 299 34.33 13.15 7.54
N HIS A 300 34.50 12.48 6.41
CA HIS A 300 35.80 11.88 6.08
C HIS A 300 36.86 13.01 6.04
N PRO A 301 38.02 12.88 6.71
CA PRO A 301 39.00 13.97 6.86
C PRO A 301 39.53 14.54 5.53
N ILE A 302 39.31 13.83 4.42
CA ILE A 302 39.71 14.23 3.06
C ILE A 302 38.79 15.33 2.49
N CYS A 303 37.52 15.41 2.88
CA CYS A 303 36.60 16.44 2.36
C CYS A 303 36.79 17.82 3.05
N GLY A 304 37.80 17.99 3.92
CA GLY A 304 38.12 19.24 4.61
C GLY A 304 39.06 20.20 3.86
N ILE A 305 39.54 19.85 2.66
CA ILE A 305 40.54 20.64 1.93
C ILE A 305 39.98 21.12 0.59
N SER A 306 39.07 22.08 0.64
CA SER A 306 38.77 22.97 -0.49
C SER A 306 38.15 24.28 -0.03
N GLN A 307 38.88 25.02 0.82
CA GLN A 307 38.69 26.46 0.98
C GLN A 307 40.04 27.16 0.91
N VAL A 308 40.57 27.32 -0.30
CA VAL A 308 41.54 28.39 -0.58
C VAL A 308 40.74 29.59 -1.11
N LYS A 309 40.68 30.60 -0.26
CA LYS A 309 40.17 31.95 -0.55
C LYS A 309 40.85 32.52 -1.79
N GLN A 310 40.08 32.97 -2.78
CA GLN A 310 40.42 34.19 -3.52
C GLN A 310 39.44 35.26 -3.07
N GLY A 311 39.97 36.25 -2.36
CA GLY A 311 39.21 37.39 -1.88
C GLY A 311 39.04 38.43 -2.98
N PHE A 312 37.87 39.06 -2.97
CA PHE A 312 37.71 40.48 -3.31
C PHE A 312 36.66 41.06 -2.37
N GLU A 313 37.01 42.19 -1.77
CA GLU A 313 36.20 42.98 -0.84
C GLU A 313 34.96 43.54 -1.53
N GLU A 314 33.81 43.61 -0.82
CA GLU A 314 32.98 44.82 -0.76
C GLU A 314 31.82 44.69 0.26
N LYS A 315 31.50 45.81 0.90
CA LYS A 315 30.51 46.00 1.98
C LYS A 315 29.07 46.24 1.43
N PRO A 316 28.03 46.29 2.28
CA PRO A 316 26.69 45.79 1.96
C PRO A 316 25.69 46.87 1.49
N GLY A 317 24.68 46.47 0.69
CA GLY A 317 23.52 47.32 0.46
C GLY A 317 22.45 46.80 -0.51
N LYS A 318 21.25 46.56 0.05
CA LYS A 318 19.89 46.66 -0.54
C LYS A 318 19.33 45.53 -1.41
N LYS A 319 18.18 45.05 -0.92
CA LYS A 319 17.08 44.32 -1.59
C LYS A 319 16.73 44.96 -2.94
N LEU A 320 16.43 44.14 -3.96
CA LEU A 320 15.06 43.77 -4.37
C LEU A 320 15.08 43.22 -5.82
N GLN A 321 14.22 42.23 -6.05
CA GLN A 321 13.52 41.93 -7.32
C GLN A 321 14.05 40.84 -8.26
N ARG A 322 13.24 39.78 -8.32
CA ARG A 322 13.09 38.78 -9.39
C ARG A 322 12.84 39.43 -10.76
N ARG A 323 13.51 38.89 -11.80
CA ARG A 323 13.02 38.55 -13.17
C ARG A 323 14.20 37.85 -13.88
N SER A 324 14.15 36.55 -14.17
CA SER A 324 13.47 35.84 -15.27
C SER A 324 14.15 35.96 -16.64
N ALA A 325 14.47 34.77 -17.17
CA ALA A 325 14.43 34.31 -18.57
C ALA A 325 15.64 34.51 -19.52
N ALA A 326 15.88 33.39 -20.23
CA ALA A 326 16.36 33.18 -21.60
C ALA A 326 17.84 33.50 -21.89
N GLU A 327 18.62 32.44 -22.18
CA GLU A 327 19.05 32.01 -23.54
C GLU A 327 20.26 32.85 -24.00
N ASP A 328 21.41 32.23 -24.24
CA ASP A 328 21.85 31.90 -25.60
C ASP A 328 23.36 31.59 -25.75
N TYR A 329 23.62 30.71 -26.73
CA TYR A 329 24.83 30.46 -27.53
C TYR A 329 26.13 29.83 -26.98
N ILE A 330 26.54 28.83 -27.77
CA ILE A 330 27.68 27.92 -27.74
C ILE A 330 28.85 28.49 -28.58
N SER A 331 30.08 28.03 -28.27
CA SER A 331 31.27 27.78 -29.13
C SER A 331 32.52 28.54 -28.60
N ASN A 332 33.73 27.99 -28.50
CA ASN A 332 34.36 26.77 -29.00
C ASN A 332 35.64 26.51 -28.19
N ASN A 333 35.97 25.24 -27.89
CA ASN A 333 37.25 24.61 -28.23
C ASN A 333 37.34 23.24 -27.56
N GLY A 334 37.41 22.20 -28.40
CA GLY A 334 37.19 20.82 -28.03
C GLY A 334 38.41 20.10 -27.47
N ILE A 335 38.11 19.04 -26.73
CA ILE A 335 38.85 17.78 -26.77
C ILE A 335 37.80 16.66 -26.86
N ARG A 336 37.94 15.83 -27.89
CA ARG A 336 37.11 14.65 -28.18
C ARG A 336 37.60 13.49 -27.34
N PHE A 337 36.75 12.88 -26.52
CA PHE A 337 36.92 11.54 -25.95
C PHE A 337 35.57 10.81 -26.00
N ASP A 338 35.60 9.56 -26.46
CA ASP A 338 34.44 8.68 -26.69
C ASP A 338 33.72 8.30 -25.36
N PRO A 339 32.39 8.04 -25.38
CA PRO A 339 31.62 7.73 -24.19
C PRO A 339 31.39 6.21 -24.04
N ALA A 340 32.24 5.54 -23.26
CA ALA A 340 31.91 4.29 -22.61
C ALA A 340 32.82 4.13 -21.40
N GLU A 341 32.24 3.81 -20.23
CA GLU A 341 32.90 3.64 -18.94
C GLU A 341 33.27 4.95 -18.23
N ASN A 342 32.31 5.49 -17.45
CA ASN A 342 32.53 6.09 -16.12
C ASN A 342 31.23 6.71 -15.60
N GLU A 343 30.35 5.88 -15.01
CA GLU A 343 29.16 6.35 -14.28
C GLU A 343 29.17 5.89 -12.82
N PHE A 344 30.34 5.88 -12.15
CA PHE A 344 30.42 5.56 -10.73
C PHE A 344 31.63 6.23 -10.04
N ASP A 345 31.67 7.56 -9.93
CA ASP A 345 32.48 8.18 -8.87
C ASP A 345 32.14 9.65 -8.49
N TYR A 346 30.86 9.95 -8.20
CA TYR A 346 30.46 11.28 -7.69
C TYR A 346 29.62 11.19 -6.40
N GLY A 347 30.07 10.39 -5.41
CA GLY A 347 29.33 10.19 -4.15
C GLY A 347 30.07 10.52 -2.86
N LEU A 348 31.40 10.71 -2.87
CA LEU A 348 32.19 10.61 -1.64
C LEU A 348 32.19 11.86 -0.74
N CYS A 349 31.69 13.01 -1.20
CA CYS A 349 31.64 14.25 -0.40
C CYS A 349 30.24 14.91 -0.28
N ASN A 350 29.15 14.15 -0.39
CA ASN A 350 27.81 14.74 -0.23
C ASN A 350 27.40 14.89 1.25
N GLU A 351 27.09 16.14 1.63
CA GLU A 351 26.85 16.62 3.00
C GLU A 351 25.61 16.05 3.68
N VAL A 352 24.61 15.54 2.96
CA VAL A 352 23.50 14.72 3.50
C VAL A 352 22.94 13.90 2.34
N VAL A 353 23.29 12.62 2.23
CA VAL A 353 22.68 11.74 1.21
C VAL A 353 21.33 11.27 1.73
N ASN A 354 20.26 11.88 1.23
CA ASN A 354 18.90 11.38 1.42
C ASN A 354 18.80 9.97 0.80
N VAL A 355 18.10 9.06 1.48
CA VAL A 355 17.92 7.69 0.98
C VAL A 355 17.07 7.72 -0.29
N ALA A 356 17.64 7.27 -1.40
CA ALA A 356 16.91 7.12 -2.65
C ALA A 356 15.92 5.96 -2.51
N CYS A 357 14.63 6.27 -2.39
CA CYS A 357 13.60 5.27 -2.12
C CYS A 357 12.59 5.14 -3.27
N SER A 358 12.23 3.89 -3.61
CA SER A 358 11.17 3.55 -4.57
C SER A 358 10.25 2.44 -4.04
N PRO A 359 8.95 2.39 -4.41
CA PRO A 359 8.20 3.40 -5.18
C PRO A 359 7.98 4.68 -4.37
N LYS A 360 7.94 5.83 -5.07
CA LYS A 360 7.66 7.11 -4.42
C LYS A 360 6.21 7.14 -3.92
N PRO A 361 5.94 7.76 -2.76
CA PRO A 361 4.59 8.00 -2.26
C PRO A 361 3.73 8.69 -3.32
N ASP A 362 2.48 8.27 -3.45
CA ASP A 362 1.52 8.80 -4.41
C ASP A 362 0.66 9.90 -3.78
N ALA A 363 -0.13 10.59 -4.62
CA ALA A 363 -1.02 11.65 -4.14
C ALA A 363 -2.12 11.14 -3.20
N PHE A 364 -2.44 9.84 -3.23
CA PHE A 364 -3.49 9.20 -2.43
C PHE A 364 -3.02 8.73 -1.05
N ASN A 365 -1.71 8.46 -0.89
CA ASN A 365 -1.10 8.11 0.39
C ASN A 365 0.10 9.03 0.69
N PRO A 366 -0.16 10.32 1.00
CA PRO A 366 0.89 11.24 1.42
C PRO A 366 1.55 10.76 2.72
N CYS A 367 2.82 11.06 2.91
CA CYS A 367 3.63 10.69 4.09
C CYS A 367 3.24 11.43 5.37
N GLU A 368 1.96 11.34 5.73
CA GLU A 368 1.31 12.00 6.85
C GLU A 368 0.51 10.96 7.64
N ASP A 369 0.22 11.27 8.90
CA ASP A 369 -0.76 10.51 9.67
C ASP A 369 -2.17 10.64 9.04
N ILE A 370 -3.11 9.78 9.43
CA ILE A 370 -4.46 9.69 8.89
C ILE A 370 -5.11 11.08 8.78
N MET A 371 -5.11 11.87 9.87
CA MET A 371 -5.66 13.23 9.89
C MET A 371 -4.64 14.34 9.59
N GLY A 372 -3.35 14.09 9.80
CA GLY A 372 -2.24 15.01 9.50
C GLY A 372 -2.12 16.24 10.42
N TYR A 373 -3.21 16.95 10.71
CA TYR A 373 -3.22 18.18 11.51
C TYR A 373 -3.77 17.98 12.93
N ASP A 374 -3.10 18.53 13.94
CA ASP A 374 -3.55 18.44 15.33
C ASP A 374 -4.90 19.16 15.58
N ILE A 375 -5.16 20.26 14.88
CA ILE A 375 -6.47 20.95 14.94
C ILE A 375 -7.58 20.02 14.47
N LEU A 376 -7.33 19.25 13.41
CA LEU A 376 -8.31 18.32 12.85
C LEU A 376 -8.62 17.18 13.81
N ARG A 377 -7.61 16.71 14.56
CA ARG A 377 -7.76 15.70 15.61
C ARG A 377 -8.65 16.17 16.76
N VAL A 378 -8.51 17.42 17.18
CA VAL A 378 -9.40 17.98 18.23
C VAL A 378 -10.82 18.10 17.71
N LEU A 379 -10.99 18.59 16.48
CA LEU A 379 -12.30 18.78 15.87
C LEU A 379 -13.05 17.46 15.62
N ILE A 380 -12.37 16.41 15.12
CA ILE A 380 -13.04 15.13 14.86
C ILE A 380 -13.61 14.51 16.14
N TRP A 381 -12.90 14.58 17.26
CA TRP A 381 -13.42 14.10 18.55
C TRP A 381 -14.64 14.90 19.02
N PHE A 382 -14.59 16.23 18.91
CA PHE A 382 -15.71 17.09 19.27
C PHE A 382 -16.96 16.81 18.42
N ILE A 383 -16.80 16.80 17.09
CA ILE A 383 -17.87 16.50 16.13
C ILE A 383 -18.46 15.11 16.38
N ASN A 384 -17.60 14.10 16.57
CA ASN A 384 -18.02 12.73 16.81
C ASN A 384 -18.89 12.59 18.09
N ILE A 385 -18.46 13.18 19.20
CA ILE A 385 -19.23 13.15 20.46
C ILE A 385 -20.61 13.80 20.27
N LEU A 386 -20.68 14.94 19.57
CA LEU A 386 -21.95 15.60 19.27
C LEU A 386 -22.84 14.75 18.36
N ALA A 387 -22.30 14.16 17.30
CA ALA A 387 -23.04 13.32 16.37
C ALA A 387 -23.66 12.10 17.08
N ILE A 388 -22.85 11.36 17.86
CA ILE A 388 -23.32 10.16 18.56
C ILE A 388 -24.35 10.54 19.62
N THR A 389 -24.03 11.52 20.48
CA THR A 389 -24.91 11.90 21.59
C THR A 389 -26.23 12.48 21.08
N GLY A 390 -26.16 13.42 20.12
CA GLY A 390 -27.34 14.07 19.55
C GLY A 390 -28.29 13.09 18.88
N ASN A 391 -27.77 12.23 17.98
CA ASN A 391 -28.61 11.28 17.25
C ASN A 391 -29.12 10.14 18.15
N THR A 392 -28.35 9.71 19.15
CA THR A 392 -28.83 8.74 20.14
C THR A 392 -30.00 9.31 20.95
N VAL A 393 -29.89 10.57 21.40
CA VAL A 393 -30.98 11.25 22.13
C VAL A 393 -32.22 11.40 21.26
N VAL A 394 -32.07 11.80 19.99
CA VAL A 394 -33.18 11.87 19.03
C VAL A 394 -33.88 10.52 18.89
N LEU A 395 -33.11 9.44 18.70
CA LEU A 395 -33.63 8.10 18.52
C LEU A 395 -34.37 7.60 19.78
N ILE A 396 -33.79 7.83 20.98
CA ILE A 396 -34.44 7.50 22.26
C ILE A 396 -35.76 8.25 22.42
N ILE A 397 -35.79 9.55 22.15
CA ILE A 397 -37.01 10.37 22.28
C ILE A 397 -38.09 9.90 21.32
N LEU A 398 -37.74 9.65 20.07
CA LEU A 398 -38.71 9.25 19.05
C LEU A 398 -39.27 7.84 19.28
N ILE A 399 -38.47 6.91 19.82
CA ILE A 399 -38.91 5.53 20.12
C ILE A 399 -39.66 5.44 21.46
N SER A 400 -39.21 6.18 22.48
CA SER A 400 -39.80 6.16 23.84
C SER A 400 -41.09 6.99 23.96
N SER A 401 -41.38 7.81 22.95
CA SER A 401 -42.58 8.64 22.91
C SER A 401 -43.86 7.78 22.91
N GLN A 402 -44.77 8.05 23.84
CA GLN A 402 -46.07 7.33 23.96
C GLN A 402 -47.06 7.70 22.84
N TYR A 403 -46.69 8.59 21.93
CA TYR A 403 -47.53 9.04 20.83
C TYR A 403 -47.45 8.09 19.64
N LYS A 404 -48.54 8.01 18.85
CA LYS A 404 -48.58 7.19 17.63
C LYS A 404 -47.44 7.57 16.66
N LEU A 405 -46.83 6.55 16.07
CA LEU A 405 -45.72 6.65 15.14
C LEU A 405 -46.22 7.15 13.77
N THR A 406 -46.02 8.44 13.51
CA THR A 406 -46.41 9.09 12.24
C THR A 406 -45.34 8.87 11.18
N VAL A 407 -45.71 8.97 9.89
CA VAL A 407 -44.75 8.81 8.77
C VAL A 407 -43.52 9.71 8.91
N PRO A 408 -43.64 11.01 9.24
CA PRO A 408 -42.45 11.84 9.39
C PRO A 408 -41.56 11.44 10.58
N ARG A 409 -42.14 10.95 11.68
CA ARG A 409 -41.38 10.45 12.83
C ARG A 409 -40.62 9.17 12.47
N PHE A 410 -41.26 8.27 11.73
CA PHE A 410 -40.61 7.07 11.19
C PHE A 410 -39.40 7.42 10.31
N LEU A 411 -39.55 8.37 9.40
CA LEU A 411 -38.46 8.79 8.52
C LEU A 411 -37.33 9.50 9.30
N MET A 412 -37.67 10.32 10.30
CA MET A 412 -36.67 10.94 11.19
C MET A 412 -35.88 9.90 12.01
N CYS A 413 -36.50 8.78 12.42
CA CYS A 413 -35.76 7.69 13.07
C CYS A 413 -34.71 7.06 12.14
N ASN A 414 -35.07 6.83 10.87
CA ASN A 414 -34.14 6.28 9.89
C ASN A 414 -32.97 7.24 9.61
N LEU A 415 -33.24 8.54 9.53
CA LEU A 415 -32.22 9.57 9.33
C LEU A 415 -31.27 9.65 10.54
N ALA A 416 -31.81 9.68 11.76
CA ALA A 416 -31.00 9.65 12.99
C ALA A 416 -30.16 8.37 13.10
N PHE A 417 -30.66 7.22 12.63
CA PHE A 417 -29.88 5.98 12.58
C PHE A 417 -28.73 6.05 11.58
N ALA A 418 -28.96 6.59 10.37
CA ALA A 418 -27.91 6.79 9.39
C ALA A 418 -26.81 7.74 9.92
N ASP A 419 -27.21 8.85 10.53
CA ASP A 419 -26.29 9.82 11.13
C ASP A 419 -25.50 9.25 12.33
N LEU A 420 -26.10 8.33 13.10
CA LEU A 420 -25.39 7.59 14.14
C LEU A 420 -24.29 6.68 13.55
N CYS A 421 -24.55 6.06 12.40
CA CYS A 421 -23.56 5.23 11.70
C CYS A 421 -22.38 6.07 11.19
N ILE A 422 -22.61 7.30 10.72
CA ILE A 422 -21.52 8.26 10.42
C ILE A 422 -20.69 8.56 11.67
N GLY A 423 -21.33 8.75 12.83
CA GLY A 423 -20.64 8.91 14.12
C GLY A 423 -19.73 7.72 14.45
N ILE A 424 -20.22 6.49 14.31
CA ILE A 424 -19.44 5.26 14.54
C ILE A 424 -18.22 5.20 13.60
N TYR A 425 -18.40 5.54 12.32
CA TYR A 425 -17.31 5.63 11.36
C TYR A 425 -16.22 6.64 11.81
N LEU A 426 -16.60 7.85 12.20
CA LEU A 426 -15.65 8.86 12.68
C LEU A 426 -14.93 8.42 13.96
N LEU A 427 -15.62 7.70 14.85
CA LEU A 427 -15.02 7.12 16.05
C LEU A 427 -13.93 6.09 15.71
N LEU A 428 -14.19 5.22 14.73
CA LEU A 428 -13.20 4.23 14.27
C LEU A 428 -11.94 4.93 13.74
N ILE A 429 -12.11 5.92 12.87
CA ILE A 429 -10.99 6.68 12.28
C ILE A 429 -10.21 7.44 13.37
N ALA A 430 -10.89 8.14 14.27
CA ALA A 430 -10.25 8.87 15.36
C ALA A 430 -9.49 7.96 16.34
N SER A 431 -9.99 6.74 16.56
CA SER A 431 -9.35 5.74 17.42
C SER A 431 -8.05 5.18 16.82
N VAL A 432 -8.01 4.95 15.50
CA VAL A 432 -6.79 4.47 14.83
C VAL A 432 -5.76 5.60 14.67
N ASP A 433 -6.20 6.82 14.40
CA ASP A 433 -5.29 7.98 14.29
C ASP A 433 -4.52 8.23 15.60
N ILE A 434 -5.17 8.11 16.76
CA ILE A 434 -4.48 8.28 18.05
C ILE A 434 -3.53 7.12 18.38
N GLN A 435 -3.88 5.88 18.02
CA GLN A 435 -3.03 4.70 18.27
C GLN A 435 -1.78 4.68 17.39
N THR A 436 -1.87 5.18 16.17
CA THR A 436 -0.79 5.12 15.17
C THR A 436 -0.01 6.44 15.03
N LYS A 437 -0.23 7.39 15.94
CA LYS A 437 0.34 8.74 15.89
C LYS A 437 1.85 8.71 15.64
N SER A 438 2.29 9.46 14.63
CA SER A 438 3.70 9.61 14.24
C SER A 438 4.40 8.34 13.73
N GLN A 439 3.72 7.19 13.70
CA GLN A 439 4.22 5.93 13.18
C GLN A 439 3.27 5.29 12.15
N TYR A 440 2.32 6.06 11.61
CA TYR A 440 1.30 5.55 10.71
C TYR A 440 1.91 4.83 9.50
N TYR A 441 3.07 5.26 8.99
CA TYR A 441 3.76 4.59 7.87
C TYR A 441 4.01 3.08 8.08
N ASN A 442 4.22 2.63 9.32
CA ASN A 442 4.45 1.23 9.68
C ASN A 442 3.15 0.44 9.95
N TYR A 443 2.04 1.16 10.21
CA TYR A 443 0.72 0.56 10.46
C TYR A 443 -0.24 0.74 9.27
N ALA A 444 0.11 1.58 8.29
CA ALA A 444 -0.74 1.95 7.17
C ALA A 444 -1.18 0.72 6.37
N ILE A 445 -0.25 -0.19 6.08
CA ILE A 445 -0.56 -1.42 5.32
C ILE A 445 -1.46 -2.34 6.13
N ASP A 446 -1.22 -2.52 7.44
CA ASP A 446 -2.09 -3.35 8.29
C ASP A 446 -3.49 -2.75 8.44
N TRP A 447 -3.61 -1.42 8.52
CA TRP A 447 -4.88 -0.72 8.56
C TRP A 447 -5.63 -0.84 7.23
N GLN A 448 -4.99 -0.44 6.13
CA GLN A 448 -5.59 -0.43 4.78
C GLN A 448 -5.95 -1.84 4.30
N THR A 449 -5.11 -2.86 4.58
CA THR A 449 -5.39 -4.27 4.20
C THR A 449 -6.24 -5.01 5.22
N GLY A 450 -6.46 -4.43 6.39
CA GLY A 450 -7.19 -5.04 7.50
C GLY A 450 -8.70 -4.93 7.37
N ALA A 451 -9.42 -5.72 8.17
CA ALA A 451 -10.87 -5.68 8.25
C ALA A 451 -11.40 -4.32 8.78
N GLY A 452 -10.59 -3.59 9.56
CA GLY A 452 -10.97 -2.29 10.13
C GLY A 452 -11.28 -1.23 9.07
N CYS A 453 -10.46 -1.13 8.02
CA CYS A 453 -10.70 -0.18 6.94
C CYS A 453 -11.91 -0.57 6.09
N ASN A 454 -12.12 -1.86 5.83
CA ASN A 454 -13.32 -2.35 5.16
C ASN A 454 -14.60 -2.05 5.96
N ALA A 455 -14.58 -2.22 7.28
CA ALA A 455 -15.71 -1.86 8.13
C ALA A 455 -15.97 -0.34 8.14
N ALA A 456 -14.92 0.48 8.24
CA ALA A 456 -15.04 1.94 8.17
C ALA A 456 -15.63 2.39 6.81
N GLY A 457 -15.12 1.84 5.71
CA GLY A 457 -15.60 2.08 4.35
C GLY A 457 -17.06 1.67 4.14
N PHE A 458 -17.46 0.53 4.71
CA PHE A 458 -18.85 0.09 4.71
C PHE A 458 -19.75 1.10 5.43
N PHE A 459 -19.43 1.46 6.68
CA PHE A 459 -20.26 2.36 7.48
C PHE A 459 -20.41 3.73 6.84
N THR A 460 -19.34 4.30 6.28
CA THR A 460 -19.40 5.63 5.66
C THR A 460 -20.31 5.65 4.43
N VAL A 461 -20.15 4.70 3.50
CA VAL A 461 -20.98 4.62 2.27
C VAL A 461 -22.42 4.24 2.62
N PHE A 462 -22.62 3.22 3.46
CA PHE A 462 -23.96 2.80 3.86
C PHE A 462 -24.74 3.95 4.51
N ALA A 463 -24.10 4.67 5.43
CA ALA A 463 -24.74 5.74 6.16
C ALA A 463 -24.99 6.97 5.30
N SER A 464 -24.05 7.36 4.42
CA SER A 464 -24.26 8.50 3.52
C SER A 464 -25.40 8.24 2.53
N GLU A 465 -25.41 7.07 1.90
CA GLU A 465 -26.45 6.71 0.92
C GLU A 465 -27.82 6.57 1.57
N LEU A 466 -27.90 5.96 2.76
CA LEU A 466 -29.16 5.86 3.50
C LEU A 466 -29.66 7.23 3.97
N SER A 467 -28.77 8.12 4.43
CA SER A 467 -29.11 9.49 4.87
C SER A 467 -29.68 10.31 3.72
N VAL A 468 -28.99 10.34 2.59
CA VAL A 468 -29.39 11.04 1.36
C VAL A 468 -30.71 10.48 0.81
N TYR A 469 -30.87 9.15 0.76
CA TYR A 469 -32.14 8.53 0.37
C TYR A 469 -33.28 8.92 1.33
N THR A 470 -33.06 8.83 2.64
CA THR A 470 -34.08 9.17 3.63
C THR A 470 -34.49 10.64 3.52
N LEU A 471 -33.54 11.53 3.27
CA LEU A 471 -33.81 12.94 3.03
C LEU A 471 -34.75 13.12 1.84
N THR A 472 -34.49 12.48 0.69
CA THR A 472 -35.39 12.56 -0.47
C THR A 472 -36.81 12.11 -0.14
N VAL A 473 -36.95 11.00 0.59
CA VAL A 473 -38.27 10.47 0.96
C VAL A 473 -39.00 11.43 1.90
N ILE A 474 -38.30 12.07 2.85
CA ILE A 474 -38.88 13.12 3.70
C ILE A 474 -39.40 14.26 2.83
N THR A 475 -38.63 14.70 1.82
CA THR A 475 -39.04 15.81 0.96
C THR A 475 -40.23 15.47 0.07
N LEU A 476 -40.26 14.26 -0.50
CA LEU A 476 -41.36 13.76 -1.32
C LEU A 476 -42.64 13.55 -0.49
N GLU A 477 -42.52 12.97 0.70
CA GLU A 477 -43.65 12.82 1.63
C GLU A 477 -44.27 14.18 1.95
N ARG A 478 -43.42 15.18 2.18
CA ARG A 478 -43.86 16.52 2.58
C ARG A 478 -44.48 17.27 1.42
N TRP A 479 -43.90 17.18 0.24
CA TRP A 479 -44.52 17.70 -0.98
C TRP A 479 -45.89 17.06 -1.21
N HIS A 480 -45.99 15.73 -1.17
CA HIS A 480 -47.23 15.02 -1.36
C HIS A 480 -48.29 15.41 -0.31
N THR A 481 -47.92 15.46 0.97
CA THR A 481 -48.86 15.80 2.05
C THR A 481 -49.34 17.25 1.96
N ILE A 482 -48.50 18.20 1.54
CA ILE A 482 -48.89 19.61 1.35
C ILE A 482 -49.78 19.79 0.12
N THR A 483 -49.39 19.22 -1.03
CA THR A 483 -50.13 19.36 -2.29
C THR A 483 -51.50 18.66 -2.24
N TYR A 484 -51.61 17.53 -1.54
CA TYR A 484 -52.87 16.78 -1.43
C TYR A 484 -53.55 16.91 -0.06
N ALA A 485 -53.23 17.96 0.71
CA ALA A 485 -53.79 18.19 2.05
C ALA A 485 -55.34 18.17 2.10
N MET A 486 -55.98 18.56 1.01
CA MET A 486 -57.45 18.67 0.86
C MET A 486 -58.15 17.36 0.45
N GLN A 487 -57.41 16.29 0.11
CA GLN A 487 -57.96 14.99 -0.34
C GLN A 487 -57.70 13.89 0.70
N LEU A 488 -58.67 13.66 1.60
CA LEU A 488 -58.55 12.74 2.74
C LEU A 488 -58.20 11.28 2.34
N HIS A 489 -58.56 10.84 1.13
CA HIS A 489 -58.35 9.49 0.61
C HIS A 489 -56.91 9.23 0.07
N ARG A 490 -56.11 10.26 -0.18
CA ARG A 490 -54.75 10.13 -0.77
C ARG A 490 -53.60 10.19 0.25
N LYS A 491 -53.87 10.21 1.56
CA LYS A 491 -52.80 10.33 2.58
C LYS A 491 -51.82 9.15 2.57
N VAL A 492 -50.52 9.45 2.55
CA VAL A 492 -49.45 8.46 2.67
C VAL A 492 -49.55 7.76 4.01
N ARG A 493 -49.73 6.44 3.98
CA ARG A 493 -49.79 5.57 5.18
C ARG A 493 -48.41 5.06 5.53
N LEU A 494 -48.19 4.74 6.81
CA LEU A 494 -46.94 4.17 7.32
C LEU A 494 -46.49 2.92 6.56
N ARG A 495 -47.42 2.06 6.13
CA ARG A 495 -47.11 0.86 5.33
C ARG A 495 -46.39 1.20 4.02
N HIS A 496 -46.83 2.24 3.30
CA HIS A 496 -46.19 2.65 2.05
C HIS A 496 -44.79 3.22 2.32
N ALA A 497 -44.65 4.05 3.35
CA ALA A 497 -43.35 4.60 3.73
C ALA A 497 -42.36 3.50 4.17
N ALA A 498 -42.82 2.49 4.91
CA ALA A 498 -41.99 1.36 5.31
C ALA A 498 -41.49 0.56 4.10
N ILE A 499 -42.34 0.29 3.11
CA ILE A 499 -41.95 -0.40 1.87
C ILE A 499 -40.89 0.41 1.11
N VAL A 500 -41.10 1.73 0.95
CA VAL A 500 -40.12 2.63 0.30
C VAL A 500 -38.79 2.59 1.05
N MET A 501 -38.81 2.66 2.38
CA MET A 501 -37.58 2.58 3.18
C MET A 501 -36.87 1.23 3.04
N ILE A 502 -37.58 0.10 2.99
CA ILE A 502 -36.95 -1.21 2.76
C ILE A 502 -36.13 -1.21 1.46
N PHE A 503 -36.65 -0.63 0.37
CA PHE A 503 -35.88 -0.49 -0.86
C PHE A 503 -34.62 0.36 -0.68
N GLY A 504 -34.73 1.50 0.04
CA GLY A 504 -33.58 2.35 0.36
C GLY A 504 -32.50 1.62 1.18
N TRP A 505 -32.92 0.83 2.16
CA TRP A 505 -32.01 0.01 2.98
C TRP A 505 -31.28 -1.05 2.15
N VAL A 506 -32.02 -1.80 1.32
CA VAL A 506 -31.43 -2.81 0.43
C VAL A 506 -30.45 -2.16 -0.54
N PHE A 507 -30.82 -1.00 -1.10
CA PHE A 507 -29.96 -0.24 -2.00
C PHE A 507 -28.66 0.22 -1.32
N ALA A 508 -28.75 0.94 -0.20
CA ALA A 508 -27.58 1.45 0.51
C ALA A 508 -26.65 0.33 0.98
N PHE A 509 -27.22 -0.79 1.45
CA PHE A 509 -26.47 -1.96 1.86
C PHE A 509 -25.74 -2.62 0.69
N THR A 510 -26.43 -2.78 -0.45
CA THR A 510 -25.83 -3.37 -1.66
C THR A 510 -24.66 -2.53 -2.15
N VAL A 511 -24.86 -1.22 -2.27
CA VAL A 511 -23.82 -0.30 -2.75
C VAL A 511 -22.60 -0.31 -1.81
N ALA A 512 -22.80 -0.29 -0.49
CA ALA A 512 -21.71 -0.37 0.48
C ALA A 512 -20.96 -1.72 0.49
N LEU A 513 -21.57 -2.80 -0.01
CA LEU A 513 -20.91 -4.11 -0.12
C LEU A 513 -20.06 -4.27 -1.38
N LEU A 514 -20.36 -3.55 -2.47
CA LEU A 514 -19.69 -3.73 -3.76
C LEU A 514 -18.15 -3.57 -3.69
N PRO A 515 -17.57 -2.60 -2.95
CA PRO A 515 -16.12 -2.50 -2.83
C PRO A 515 -15.49 -3.64 -2.01
N ILE A 516 -16.25 -4.33 -1.15
CA ILE A 516 -15.76 -5.50 -0.41
C ILE A 516 -15.69 -6.73 -1.32
N PHE A 517 -16.60 -6.84 -2.30
CA PHE A 517 -16.60 -7.89 -3.31
C PHE A 517 -15.67 -7.62 -4.51
N GLY A 518 -14.84 -6.57 -4.46
CA GLY A 518 -13.80 -6.30 -5.44
C GLY A 518 -14.24 -5.52 -6.68
N VAL A 519 -15.41 -4.88 -6.67
CA VAL A 519 -15.82 -3.93 -7.74
C VAL A 519 -15.04 -2.62 -7.63
N SER A 520 -14.72 -2.21 -6.41
CA SER A 520 -13.87 -1.06 -6.07
C SER A 520 -13.02 -1.45 -4.85
N SER A 521 -12.31 -0.49 -4.23
CA SER A 521 -11.50 -0.76 -3.04
C SER A 521 -11.59 0.38 -2.03
N TYR A 522 -11.81 0.02 -0.76
CA TYR A 522 -11.69 0.95 0.37
C TYR A 522 -10.24 1.14 0.82
N MET A 523 -9.30 0.34 0.31
CA MET A 523 -7.94 0.25 0.86
C MET A 523 -7.01 1.36 0.35
N LYS A 524 -7.39 2.06 -0.72
CA LYS A 524 -6.52 3.01 -1.43
C LYS A 524 -6.20 4.27 -0.61
N VAL A 525 -7.18 4.81 0.11
CA VAL A 525 -7.04 6.05 0.90
C VAL A 525 -7.06 5.72 2.38
N SER A 526 -6.26 6.41 3.21
CA SER A 526 -6.15 6.17 4.66
C SER A 526 -7.47 6.31 5.43
N ILE A 527 -8.41 7.09 4.91
CA ILE A 527 -9.74 7.35 5.49
C ILE A 527 -10.81 6.34 4.97
N CYS A 528 -10.40 5.35 4.18
CA CYS A 528 -11.24 4.22 3.76
C CYS A 528 -12.44 4.58 2.87
N LEU A 529 -12.29 5.60 2.02
CA LEU A 529 -13.29 5.97 1.01
C LEU A 529 -13.03 5.23 -0.31
N PRO A 530 -14.08 4.87 -1.06
CA PRO A 530 -13.93 4.20 -2.34
C PRO A 530 -13.50 5.23 -3.40
N MET A 531 -12.19 5.45 -3.50
CA MET A 531 -11.57 6.40 -4.45
C MET A 531 -10.62 5.69 -5.42
N ASP A 532 -10.88 4.41 -5.69
CA ASP A 532 -10.08 3.63 -6.63
C ASP A 532 -10.39 4.03 -8.08
N ILE A 533 -9.36 4.53 -8.77
CA ILE A 533 -9.40 4.99 -10.17
C ILE A 533 -8.45 4.21 -11.08
N GLU A 534 -7.83 3.13 -10.58
CA GLU A 534 -6.88 2.35 -11.37
C GLU A 534 -7.58 1.47 -12.41
N THR A 535 -8.74 0.91 -12.04
CA THR A 535 -9.53 0.07 -12.94
C THR A 535 -10.75 0.81 -13.48
N PRO A 536 -11.16 0.56 -14.74
CA PRO A 536 -12.32 1.22 -15.33
C PRO A 536 -13.62 0.89 -14.59
N PHE A 537 -13.75 -0.32 -14.03
CA PHE A 537 -14.90 -0.73 -13.23
C PHE A 537 -14.97 0.04 -11.90
N ALA A 538 -13.85 0.18 -11.19
CA ALA A 538 -13.80 0.95 -9.97
C ALA A 538 -14.10 2.44 -10.23
N GLN A 539 -13.52 3.01 -11.28
CA GLN A 539 -13.80 4.40 -11.68
C GLN A 539 -15.28 4.62 -12.00
N ALA A 540 -15.91 3.71 -12.74
CA ALA A 540 -17.34 3.78 -13.06
C ALA A 540 -18.22 3.72 -11.80
N TYR A 541 -17.86 2.88 -10.82
CA TYR A 541 -18.55 2.80 -9.53
C TYR A 541 -18.48 4.12 -8.75
N VAL A 542 -17.31 4.75 -8.66
CA VAL A 542 -17.14 6.04 -7.97
C VAL A 542 -17.97 7.13 -8.66
N ILE A 543 -17.94 7.18 -10.00
CA ILE A 543 -18.75 8.13 -10.76
C ILE A 543 -20.25 7.89 -10.55
N PHE A 544 -20.69 6.62 -10.54
CA PHE A 544 -22.08 6.27 -10.28
C PHE A 544 -22.57 6.80 -8.93
N LEU A 545 -21.80 6.61 -7.85
CA LEU A 545 -22.10 7.16 -6.53
C LEU A 545 -22.21 8.69 -6.54
N LEU A 546 -21.26 9.37 -7.18
CA LEU A 546 -21.25 10.83 -7.24
C LEU A 546 -22.44 11.38 -8.03
N VAL A 547 -22.76 10.77 -9.17
CA VAL A 547 -23.90 11.16 -10.01
C VAL A 547 -25.22 10.93 -9.28
N LEU A 548 -25.37 9.81 -8.57
CA LEU A 548 -26.57 9.53 -7.78
C LEU A 548 -26.85 10.62 -6.74
N ASN A 549 -25.80 11.09 -6.04
CA ASN A 549 -25.90 12.16 -5.06
C ASN A 549 -26.34 13.49 -5.72
N VAL A 550 -25.82 13.80 -6.91
CA VAL A 550 -26.26 14.99 -7.68
C VAL A 550 -27.71 14.88 -8.14
N VAL A 551 -28.12 13.72 -8.68
CA VAL A 551 -29.51 13.48 -9.13
C VAL A 551 -30.48 13.64 -7.96
N THR A 552 -30.13 13.08 -6.80
CA THR A 552 -30.90 13.22 -5.57
C THR A 552 -31.10 14.69 -5.20
N PHE A 553 -30.04 15.49 -5.23
CA PHE A 553 -30.13 16.92 -4.94
C PHE A 553 -31.09 17.64 -5.92
N VAL A 554 -31.02 17.33 -7.22
CA VAL A 554 -31.93 17.90 -8.22
C VAL A 554 -33.39 17.55 -7.91
N ILE A 555 -33.68 16.30 -7.54
CA ILE A 555 -35.03 15.87 -7.16
C ILE A 555 -35.55 16.69 -5.98
N ILE A 556 -34.72 16.87 -4.95
CA ILE A 556 -35.06 17.67 -3.78
C ILE A 556 -35.37 19.12 -4.19
N CYS A 557 -34.51 19.76 -4.99
CA CYS A 557 -34.75 21.12 -5.48
C CYS A 557 -36.08 21.26 -6.22
N VAL A 558 -36.37 20.36 -7.15
CA VAL A 558 -37.64 20.37 -7.92
C VAL A 558 -38.83 20.25 -6.98
N CYS A 559 -38.80 19.30 -6.03
CA CYS A 559 -39.89 19.11 -5.07
C CYS A 559 -40.17 20.38 -4.26
N TYR A 560 -39.15 21.12 -3.84
CA TYR A 560 -39.34 22.35 -3.07
C TYR A 560 -39.83 23.52 -3.89
N ILE A 561 -39.39 23.63 -5.14
CA ILE A 561 -39.96 24.60 -6.08
C ILE A 561 -41.46 24.32 -6.23
N CYS A 562 -41.87 23.06 -6.37
CA CYS A 562 -43.27 22.67 -6.41
C CYS A 562 -44.03 22.97 -5.11
N ILE A 563 -43.43 22.71 -3.93
CA ILE A 563 -44.01 23.10 -2.62
C ILE A 563 -44.22 24.62 -2.56
N TYR A 564 -43.21 25.40 -2.94
CA TYR A 564 -43.26 26.86 -2.91
C TYR A 564 -44.39 27.40 -3.78
N PHE A 565 -44.50 26.90 -5.02
CA PHE A 565 -45.60 27.28 -5.90
C PHE A 565 -46.96 26.86 -5.35
N THR A 566 -47.08 25.66 -4.77
CA THR A 566 -48.33 25.16 -4.17
C THR A 566 -48.78 26.06 -3.02
N VAL A 567 -47.86 26.43 -2.11
CA VAL A 567 -48.15 27.30 -0.96
C VAL A 567 -48.51 28.72 -1.42
N ARG A 568 -47.83 29.24 -2.45
CA ARG A 568 -48.09 30.59 -2.99
C ARG A 568 -49.42 30.69 -3.75
N ASN A 569 -49.83 29.63 -4.47
CA ASN A 569 -51.05 29.64 -5.27
C ASN A 569 -52.33 29.48 -4.42
N HIS A 570 -52.24 28.91 -3.21
CA HIS A 570 -53.35 28.76 -2.26
C HIS A 570 -53.66 30.03 -1.44
N SER A 571 -53.26 31.21 -1.92
CA SER A 571 -53.30 32.50 -1.20
C SER A 571 -54.69 33.10 -0.92
N VAL A 572 -55.76 32.29 -0.88
CA VAL A 572 -57.06 32.72 -0.33
C VAL A 572 -57.27 32.17 1.09
N VAL A 573 -56.61 31.07 1.50
CA VAL A 573 -56.72 30.50 2.86
C VAL A 573 -55.45 29.72 3.24
N SER A 574 -54.32 30.40 3.49
CA SER A 574 -53.10 29.75 3.99
C SER A 574 -52.73 30.29 5.37
N SER A 575 -52.85 29.42 6.38
CA SER A 575 -52.40 29.63 7.76
C SER A 575 -50.88 29.93 7.80
N SER A 576 -50.46 30.88 8.65
CA SER A 576 -49.05 31.17 8.93
C SER A 576 -48.25 29.97 9.46
N SER A 577 -48.90 28.84 9.80
CA SER A 577 -48.23 27.58 10.16
C SER A 577 -47.50 26.94 8.99
N ASP A 578 -48.04 26.99 7.78
CA ASP A 578 -47.58 26.16 6.66
C ASP A 578 -46.35 26.77 5.99
N THR A 579 -46.28 28.10 5.93
CA THR A 579 -45.08 28.85 5.53
C THR A 579 -43.92 28.66 6.51
N ASN A 580 -44.21 28.60 7.81
CA ASN A 580 -43.22 28.29 8.84
C ASN A 580 -42.71 26.85 8.74
N ILE A 581 -43.55 25.89 8.34
CA ILE A 581 -43.14 24.49 8.12
C ILE A 581 -42.27 24.38 6.87
N ALA A 582 -42.65 25.01 5.75
CA ALA A 582 -41.86 25.01 4.52
C ALA A 582 -40.48 25.66 4.71
N LYS A 583 -40.38 26.77 5.48
CA LYS A 583 -39.11 27.42 5.82
C LYS A 583 -38.18 26.50 6.62
N ARG A 584 -38.72 25.73 7.59
CA ARG A 584 -37.95 24.76 8.39
C ARG A 584 -37.37 23.64 7.53
N MET A 585 -38.18 23.16 6.59
CA MET A 585 -37.81 22.12 5.65
C MET A 585 -36.76 22.60 4.63
N ALA A 586 -36.76 23.88 4.26
CA ALA A 586 -35.75 24.46 3.37
C ALA A 586 -34.38 24.63 4.05
N ILE A 587 -34.35 24.96 5.36
CA ILE A 587 -33.09 25.08 6.12
C ILE A 587 -32.34 23.74 6.15
N LEU A 588 -33.06 22.64 6.38
CA LEU A 588 -32.46 21.29 6.48
C LEU A 588 -31.82 20.84 5.15
N ILE A 589 -32.41 21.18 4.00
CA ILE A 589 -31.78 20.90 2.70
C ILE A 589 -30.59 21.81 2.45
N PHE A 590 -30.72 23.10 2.75
CA PHE A 590 -29.65 24.05 2.43
C PHE A 590 -28.39 23.70 3.22
N THR A 591 -28.55 23.25 4.47
CA THR A 591 -27.44 22.70 5.25
C THR A 591 -26.86 21.43 4.63
N ASP A 592 -27.69 20.50 4.15
CA ASP A 592 -27.24 19.27 3.49
C ASP A 592 -26.46 19.57 2.19
N PHE A 593 -27.00 20.43 1.33
CA PHE A 593 -26.37 20.85 0.08
C PHE A 593 -25.03 21.55 0.31
N LEU A 594 -24.96 22.49 1.25
CA LEU A 594 -23.71 23.19 1.56
C LEU A 594 -22.63 22.22 2.07
N CYS A 595 -23.03 21.12 2.71
CA CYS A 595 -22.11 20.09 3.19
C CYS A 595 -21.67 19.13 2.06
N MET A 596 -22.57 18.75 1.17
CA MET A 596 -22.32 17.77 0.11
C MET A 596 -21.72 18.36 -1.18
N ALA A 597 -21.97 19.63 -1.48
CA ALA A 597 -21.54 20.25 -2.74
C ALA A 597 -20.01 20.36 -2.88
N PRO A 598 -19.23 20.80 -1.87
CA PRO A 598 -17.77 20.83 -1.98
C PRO A 598 -17.19 19.43 -2.20
N ILE A 599 -17.71 18.43 -1.50
CA ILE A 599 -17.22 17.04 -1.54
C ILE A 599 -17.47 16.44 -2.92
N SER A 600 -18.68 16.61 -3.46
CA SER A 600 -19.05 16.13 -4.79
C SER A 600 -18.21 16.79 -5.88
N PHE A 601 -17.97 18.10 -5.79
CA PHE A 601 -17.15 18.83 -6.75
C PHE A 601 -15.70 18.31 -6.82
N PHE A 602 -15.04 18.16 -5.68
CA PHE A 602 -13.65 17.68 -5.66
C PHE A 602 -13.55 16.19 -6.00
N ALA A 603 -14.52 15.37 -5.61
CA ALA A 603 -14.54 13.96 -5.96
C ALA A 603 -14.72 13.75 -7.48
N ILE A 604 -15.58 14.55 -8.14
CA ILE A 604 -15.73 14.53 -9.60
C ILE A 604 -14.43 14.97 -10.28
N SER A 605 -13.83 16.08 -9.85
CA SER A 605 -12.55 16.58 -10.37
C SER A 605 -11.43 15.53 -10.25
N ALA A 606 -11.34 14.83 -9.12
CA ALA A 606 -10.41 13.73 -8.92
C ALA A 606 -10.70 12.53 -9.85
N SER A 607 -11.97 12.16 -10.02
CA SER A 607 -12.39 11.05 -10.90
C SER A 607 -12.10 11.31 -12.40
N LEU A 608 -12.07 12.58 -12.80
CA LEU A 608 -11.70 13.02 -14.16
C LEU A 608 -10.18 13.15 -14.37
N LYS A 609 -9.36 12.69 -13.40
CA LYS A 609 -7.89 12.77 -13.42
C LYS A 609 -7.34 14.21 -13.45
N VAL A 610 -8.13 15.20 -13.00
CA VAL A 610 -7.69 16.59 -12.85
C VAL A 610 -7.88 17.00 -11.39
N PRO A 611 -7.08 16.49 -10.44
CA PRO A 611 -7.26 16.80 -9.02
C PRO A 611 -6.93 18.26 -8.74
N LEU A 612 -7.95 19.08 -8.44
CA LEU A 612 -7.79 20.50 -8.09
C LEU A 612 -7.29 20.72 -6.66
N ILE A 613 -7.44 19.71 -5.79
CA ILE A 613 -7.00 19.72 -4.39
C ILE A 613 -6.23 18.42 -4.11
N THR A 614 -5.13 18.53 -3.38
CA THR A 614 -4.35 17.37 -2.91
C THR A 614 -5.13 16.59 -1.85
N VAL A 615 -4.91 15.28 -1.75
CA VAL A 615 -5.63 14.45 -0.76
C VAL A 615 -5.44 14.97 0.66
N SER A 616 -4.26 15.47 1.03
CA SER A 616 -4.00 16.12 2.32
C SER A 616 -4.94 17.30 2.62
N ASN A 617 -5.20 18.16 1.64
CA ASN A 617 -6.08 19.33 1.80
C ASN A 617 -7.57 18.93 1.75
N SER A 618 -7.91 17.85 1.05
CA SER A 618 -9.28 17.32 1.03
C SER A 618 -9.72 16.75 2.38
N LYS A 619 -8.78 16.34 3.25
CA LYS A 619 -9.08 15.87 4.62
C LYS A 619 -9.85 16.93 5.42
N ILE A 620 -9.53 18.22 5.22
CA ILE A 620 -10.22 19.34 5.88
C ILE A 620 -11.71 19.34 5.50
N LEU A 621 -12.00 19.14 4.21
CA LEU A 621 -13.37 19.10 3.72
C LEU A 621 -14.14 17.90 4.27
N LEU A 622 -13.46 16.76 4.35
CA LEU A 622 -14.05 15.53 4.84
C LEU A 622 -14.30 15.53 6.36
N VAL A 623 -13.47 16.18 7.17
CA VAL A 623 -13.69 16.20 8.62
C VAL A 623 -14.62 17.33 9.05
N LEU A 624 -14.61 18.45 8.33
CA LEU A 624 -15.52 19.56 8.61
C LEU A 624 -16.87 19.36 7.94
N PHE A 625 -16.95 19.34 6.62
CA PHE A 625 -18.23 19.42 5.93
C PHE A 625 -19.00 18.10 5.90
N TYR A 626 -18.33 16.96 5.76
CA TYR A 626 -18.99 15.66 5.67
C TYR A 626 -19.84 15.33 6.92
N PRO A 627 -19.36 15.56 8.15
CA PRO A 627 -20.12 15.23 9.36
C PRO A 627 -21.04 16.34 9.86
N ILE A 628 -20.85 17.60 9.43
CA ILE A 628 -21.64 18.75 9.91
C ILE A 628 -23.13 18.52 9.69
N ASN A 629 -23.50 17.88 8.57
CA ASN A 629 -24.89 17.56 8.27
C ASN A 629 -25.50 16.64 9.35
N SER A 630 -24.83 15.53 9.67
CA SER A 630 -25.25 14.58 10.70
C SER A 630 -25.23 15.17 12.12
N CYS A 631 -24.36 16.14 12.39
CA CYS A 631 -24.35 16.89 13.65
C CYS A 631 -25.49 17.90 13.75
N ALA A 632 -25.82 18.59 12.65
CA ALA A 632 -26.83 19.65 12.64
C ALA A 632 -28.26 19.09 12.77
N ASN A 633 -28.53 17.92 12.20
CA ASN A 633 -29.86 17.29 12.16
C ASN A 633 -30.57 17.24 13.53
N PRO A 634 -29.96 16.71 14.62
CA PRO A 634 -30.54 16.75 15.97
C PRO A 634 -30.93 18.15 16.46
N PHE A 635 -30.08 19.16 16.23
CA PHE A 635 -30.35 20.53 16.66
C PHE A 635 -31.48 21.15 15.85
N LEU A 636 -31.54 20.87 14.54
CA LEU A 636 -32.65 21.31 13.69
C LEU A 636 -33.98 20.70 14.17
N TYR A 637 -34.01 19.43 14.59
CA TYR A 637 -35.23 18.82 15.15
C TYR A 637 -35.63 19.43 16.49
N ALA A 638 -34.66 19.64 17.38
CA ALA A 638 -34.88 20.19 18.72
C ALA A 638 -35.29 21.67 18.69
N ILE A 639 -34.69 22.48 17.84
CA ILE A 639 -34.98 23.92 17.79
C ILE A 639 -36.30 24.18 17.06
N PHE A 640 -36.66 23.42 16.03
CA PHE A 640 -37.80 23.80 15.19
C PHE A 640 -39.11 23.04 15.47
N THR A 641 -39.10 22.04 16.37
CA THR A 641 -40.29 21.21 16.64
C THR A 641 -40.77 21.36 18.09
N LYS A 642 -41.88 22.08 18.31
CA LYS A 642 -42.48 22.27 19.66
C LYS A 642 -42.79 20.95 20.37
N THR A 643 -43.28 19.95 19.62
CA THR A 643 -43.57 18.62 20.17
C THR A 643 -42.31 17.86 20.59
N PHE A 644 -41.20 18.01 19.84
CA PHE A 644 -39.91 17.43 20.23
C PHE A 644 -39.32 18.12 21.45
N ARG A 645 -39.36 19.47 21.52
CA ARG A 645 -38.92 20.22 22.72
C ARG A 645 -39.67 19.76 23.95
N ARG A 646 -41.00 19.62 23.84
CA ARG A 646 -41.82 19.09 24.93
C ARG A 646 -41.38 17.68 25.35
N ASP A 647 -41.28 16.75 24.40
CA ASP A 647 -40.95 15.36 24.70
C ASP A 647 -39.50 15.24 25.27
N PHE A 648 -38.58 16.11 24.83
CA PHE A 648 -37.23 16.29 25.37
C PHE A 648 -37.26 16.76 26.84
N PHE A 649 -38.02 17.81 27.17
CA PHE A 649 -38.15 18.30 28.56
C PHE A 649 -38.86 17.29 29.47
N ILE A 650 -39.84 16.53 28.96
CA ILE A 650 -40.49 15.45 29.71
C ILE A 650 -39.49 14.32 30.01
N LEU A 651 -38.64 13.95 29.05
CA LEU A 651 -37.57 12.96 29.27
C LEU A 651 -36.55 13.46 30.29
N LEU A 652 -36.10 14.71 30.19
CA LEU A 652 -35.19 15.35 31.16
C LEU A 652 -35.77 15.37 32.58
N SER A 653 -37.10 15.58 32.73
CA SER A 653 -37.76 15.53 34.03
C SER A 653 -37.72 14.14 34.67
N LYS A 654 -37.67 13.05 33.87
CA LYS A 654 -37.50 11.69 34.41
C LYS A 654 -36.08 11.43 34.96
N PHE A 655 -35.11 12.23 34.54
CA PHE A 655 -33.72 12.19 35.02
C PHE A 655 -33.42 13.29 36.06
N GLY A 656 -34.45 14.00 36.57
CA GLY A 656 -34.30 14.97 37.67
C GLY A 656 -33.87 16.39 37.26
N CYS A 657 -33.83 16.71 35.96
CA CYS A 657 -33.48 18.04 35.46
C CYS A 657 -34.67 18.73 34.76
N CYS A 658 -34.82 20.05 34.90
CA CYS A 658 -35.84 20.86 34.23
C CYS A 658 -37.32 20.49 34.53
N GLU A 659 -37.66 20.11 35.77
CA GLU A 659 -39.04 19.81 36.18
C GLU A 659 -40.03 20.96 35.93
N MET A 660 -39.59 22.21 36.12
CA MET A 660 -40.45 23.38 35.96
C MET A 660 -40.88 23.61 34.50
N GLN A 661 -40.00 23.42 33.52
CA GLN A 661 -40.40 23.46 32.11
C GLN A 661 -41.28 22.27 31.72
N ALA A 662 -41.02 21.07 32.25
CA ALA A 662 -41.83 19.88 31.96
C ALA A 662 -43.27 20.01 32.50
N GLN A 663 -43.45 20.65 33.66
CA GLN A 663 -44.76 20.99 34.25
C GLN A 663 -45.55 21.94 33.34
N ILE A 664 -44.93 23.02 32.82
CA ILE A 664 -45.58 23.97 31.89
C ILE A 664 -46.10 23.28 30.62
N TYR A 665 -45.32 22.36 30.06
CA TYR A 665 -45.77 21.62 28.88
C TYR A 665 -46.81 20.53 29.18
N ARG A 666 -46.95 20.09 30.44
CA ARG A 666 -48.04 19.20 30.88
C ARG A 666 -49.34 19.97 31.09
N THR A 667 -49.31 21.22 31.56
CA THR A 667 -50.51 22.06 31.77
C THR A 667 -51.15 22.59 30.49
N ASP A 668 -50.40 22.74 29.39
CA ASP A 668 -50.96 23.03 28.05
C ASP A 668 -51.88 21.91 27.50
N ILE A 669 -51.79 20.69 28.06
CA ILE A 669 -52.66 19.56 27.70
C ILE A 669 -54.02 19.67 28.42
N SER A 670 -54.05 20.19 29.65
CA SER A 670 -55.30 20.35 30.41
C SER A 670 -56.17 21.51 29.91
N SER A 671 -55.59 22.57 29.36
CA SER A 671 -56.35 23.73 28.85
C SER A 671 -57.07 23.47 27.53
N SER A 672 -56.55 22.56 26.70
CA SER A 672 -57.16 22.17 25.41
C SER A 672 -58.24 21.09 25.54
N ALA A 673 -58.29 20.35 26.65
CA ALA A 673 -59.35 19.39 26.94
C ALA A 673 -60.64 20.05 27.49
N HIS A 674 -60.52 21.20 28.17
CA HIS A 674 -61.68 21.89 28.77
C HIS A 674 -62.52 22.72 27.79
N THR A 675 -62.09 22.92 26.54
CA THR A 675 -62.82 23.73 25.56
C THR A 675 -63.80 22.96 24.66
N PHE A 676 -63.97 21.64 24.86
CA PHE A 676 -64.83 20.79 24.01
C PHE A 676 -66.18 20.39 24.62
N HIS A 677 -66.48 20.76 25.86
CA HIS A 677 -67.79 20.50 26.47
C HIS A 677 -68.33 21.75 27.17
N THR A 678 -68.99 22.63 26.39
CA THR A 678 -70.24 23.37 26.73
C THR A 678 -70.47 24.44 25.66
N ARG A 679 -71.24 24.10 24.61
CA ARG A 679 -71.88 25.08 23.73
C ARG A 679 -73.32 24.63 23.51
N ASN A 680 -74.21 25.05 24.42
CA ASN A 680 -75.66 25.20 24.19
C ASN A 680 -76.27 25.94 25.40
N GLY A 681 -76.86 27.12 25.18
CA GLY A 681 -77.65 27.85 26.17
C GLY A 681 -77.51 29.38 26.08
N HIS A 682 -78.66 30.07 25.98
CA HIS A 682 -78.89 31.51 25.80
C HIS A 682 -78.22 32.47 26.82
N CYS A 683 -77.98 33.72 26.38
CA CYS A 683 -77.64 34.89 27.22
C CYS A 683 -78.86 35.42 28.03
N PRO A 684 -78.62 36.09 29.17
CA PRO A 684 -78.88 37.54 29.26
C PRO A 684 -77.77 38.34 30.01
N PRO A 685 -77.82 39.69 30.11
CA PRO A 685 -76.63 40.56 30.22
C PRO A 685 -76.24 41.00 31.65
N ALA A 686 -74.91 41.17 31.86
CA ALA A 686 -74.11 42.10 32.72
C ALA A 686 -74.67 42.58 34.10
N PRO A 687 -73.84 42.75 35.18
CA PRO A 687 -72.79 43.79 35.20
C PRO A 687 -71.51 43.55 36.08
N LYS A 688 -70.65 44.58 36.02
CA LYS A 688 -69.30 44.91 36.51
C LYS A 688 -68.89 44.60 37.98
N ASN A 689 -67.57 44.76 38.20
CA ASN A 689 -66.75 44.87 39.44
C ASN A 689 -66.09 43.53 39.86
N GLY A 690 -64.84 43.42 40.29
CA GLY A 690 -63.74 44.35 40.63
C GLY A 690 -62.55 43.49 41.11
N ASP A 691 -61.41 44.13 41.36
CA ASP A 691 -60.12 43.56 41.76
C ASP A 691 -60.12 42.51 42.89
N GLY A 692 -59.08 41.66 42.95
CA GLY A 692 -58.69 41.02 44.21
C GLY A 692 -57.90 39.71 44.10
N THR A 693 -56.58 39.81 44.23
CA THR A 693 -55.65 38.73 44.61
C THR A 693 -56.01 38.12 45.97
N VAL A 694 -56.05 36.78 46.10
CA VAL A 694 -55.79 36.09 47.39
C VAL A 694 -55.16 34.70 47.14
N TYR A 695 -53.95 34.51 47.66
CA TYR A 695 -53.34 33.20 47.95
C TYR A 695 -54.08 32.52 49.11
N SER A 696 -54.32 31.21 49.01
CA SER A 696 -54.71 30.40 50.17
C SER A 696 -54.14 28.98 50.06
N SER A 697 -53.39 28.61 51.08
CA SER A 697 -52.75 27.33 51.36
C SER A 697 -53.72 26.31 52.02
N VAL A 698 -53.66 25.05 51.55
CA VAL A 698 -53.54 23.72 52.27
C VAL A 698 -54.24 23.60 53.66
N PRO A 699 -55.00 22.53 54.09
CA PRO A 699 -54.55 21.11 54.12
C PRO A 699 -55.60 19.95 54.11
N LEU A 700 -55.02 18.73 53.95
CA LEU A 700 -55.32 17.37 54.45
C LEU A 700 -56.71 16.93 54.96
N ASN A 701 -57.12 15.73 54.51
CA ASN A 701 -57.29 14.47 55.29
C ASN A 701 -57.92 13.38 54.37
N HIS A 702 -57.92 12.07 54.61
CA HIS A 702 -57.03 11.02 55.13
C HIS A 702 -57.81 9.69 54.91
N LEU A 703 -57.12 8.53 54.96
CA LEU A 703 -57.65 7.14 55.09
C LEU A 703 -58.07 6.45 53.78
N ASN A 704 -57.61 5.24 53.42
CA ASN A 704 -56.93 4.14 54.14
C ASN A 704 -55.80 3.55 53.30
#